data_AF-L2FTZ3-F1
#
_entry.id   AF-L2FTZ3-F1
#
_cell.length_a   1.000
_cell.length_b   1.000
_cell.length_c   1.000
_cell.angle_alpha   90.00
_cell.angle_beta   90.00
_cell.angle_gamma   90.00
#
_symmetry.space_group_name_H-M   'P 1'
#
loop_
_entity.id
_entity.type
_entity.pdbx_description
1 polymer ?
#
loop_
_entity_poly.entity_id
_entity_poly.type
_entity_poly.pdbx_seq_one_letter_code
_entity_poly.pdbx_strand_id
1 'polypeptide(L)'
;MASRLVTILETGSTRLIRDTAVNQLADWQKQHPDELFNLLSRVVPYLRHKEWETRSTAAKAIGKIIENAPLYDPNEDEGDSAPIKKDEPEENGHVKKEEEKDVPSFATDELLKLGTLNVEHIIKHGRQLLRGGNIDFALASLDPSARLAHQKKTLNGRLGLLGRVFEDAEMPVLVEKDHSPMTPQDSANGHNGSKENASQGQSQPAEEAGLSSRQLNVLKRKRKRELQKAAQGKGGFGDLSIRRTTTAGSEGFDDTPMPDADSKQKNGKVNDYFNLDRPADVDEESKVVSEFKGPVIPIKSEIEADETMEGAEWPYDRLCDFLKVDLFDPSWETRHGAAMGIREVIRVHGAGAGRIRSKSRAENNRLNQAWLDDLACRLCCVLMLDRFTDYSSDTSVAPIRETIGQSLGSVLRHVPADSVHGIYKILYRMVMQDDLHLEMLQWSVCHGGMVGLRYVVAVRKDLLLEDNEMIDGVVRLVMKGLEEHDDDVRSVSAATLLPMAKEFVTMRPGSIDGLINIMWGSLADLGDDLSASTGKIMDLLATLCSYPEVLQAMETSAAQDEERSFTLLVPRLYPFLRHTITSVRLAVLKALMTFANLGAQNSRGWLNGRILRLIFQNILVERDRETLNMSIDVWTALVRSLSQTPDVLADEFAAHVGPLMRLTLHPVGVSRHPLPMPAHLFQRPSGGTYTAVTATPARKASSPEGPERATKRRRKSAKTDDAPVATHTHDVDGHMIQGDVDLVGMDTLIRSRVSAAL
;
A
#
# COMPACT_ATOMS: atom_id res chain seq x y z
N MET A 1 -8.56 20.54 -24.50
CA MET A 1 -9.44 19.43 -24.12
C MET A 1 -8.77 18.50 -23.09
N ALA A 2 -7.54 18.04 -23.34
CA ALA A 2 -6.78 17.16 -22.44
C ALA A 2 -6.68 17.62 -20.97
N SER A 3 -6.51 18.92 -20.68
CA SER A 3 -6.38 19.40 -19.28
C SER A 3 -7.65 19.15 -18.44
N ARG A 4 -8.84 19.35 -19.02
CA ARG A 4 -10.11 19.06 -18.30
C ARG A 4 -10.28 17.56 -18.06
N LEU A 5 -9.81 16.74 -18.99
CA LEU A 5 -9.90 15.29 -18.89
C LEU A 5 -8.98 14.72 -17.80
N VAL A 6 -7.77 15.26 -17.69
CA VAL A 6 -6.82 14.91 -16.64
C VAL A 6 -7.34 15.29 -15.25
N THR A 7 -8.00 16.44 -15.09
CA THR A 7 -8.63 16.83 -13.81
C THR A 7 -9.73 15.86 -13.36
N ILE A 8 -10.37 15.12 -14.28
CA ILE A 8 -11.38 14.11 -13.93
C ILE A 8 -10.74 12.89 -13.23
N LEU A 9 -9.45 12.64 -13.44
CA LEU A 9 -8.74 11.57 -12.71
C LEU A 9 -8.75 11.81 -11.19
N GLU A 10 -8.74 13.08 -10.78
CA GLU A 10 -8.85 13.52 -9.38
C GLU A 10 -10.30 13.72 -8.95
N THR A 11 -11.08 14.46 -9.74
CA THR A 11 -12.42 14.96 -9.33
C THR A 11 -13.57 14.01 -9.67
N GLY A 12 -13.29 12.90 -10.36
CA GLY A 12 -14.30 11.93 -10.76
C GLY A 12 -15.01 11.31 -9.55
N SER A 13 -16.30 11.59 -9.41
CA SER A 13 -17.10 11.17 -8.24
C SER A 13 -17.35 9.67 -8.14
N THR A 14 -17.27 8.95 -9.25
CA THR A 14 -17.45 7.50 -9.31
C THR A 14 -16.30 6.82 -10.06
N ARG A 15 -16.08 5.53 -9.76
CA ARG A 15 -15.11 4.70 -10.49
C ARG A 15 -15.35 4.70 -12.00
N LEU A 16 -16.62 4.66 -12.42
CA LEU A 16 -17.00 4.68 -13.84
C LEU A 16 -16.55 5.97 -14.54
N ILE A 17 -16.71 7.13 -13.88
CA ILE A 17 -16.30 8.43 -14.43
C ILE A 17 -14.77 8.48 -14.57
N ARG A 18 -14.05 8.05 -13.54
CA ARG A 18 -12.57 7.98 -13.56
C ARG A 18 -12.08 7.04 -14.66
N ASP A 19 -12.66 5.86 -14.77
CA ASP A 19 -12.31 4.85 -15.79
C ASP A 19 -12.62 5.35 -17.21
N THR A 20 -13.71 6.10 -17.40
CA THR A 20 -14.04 6.71 -18.70
C THR A 20 -12.99 7.75 -19.09
N ALA A 21 -12.53 8.58 -18.14
CA ALA A 21 -11.49 9.56 -18.41
C ALA A 21 -10.15 8.92 -18.79
N VAL A 22 -9.78 7.84 -18.10
CA VAL A 22 -8.60 7.02 -18.44
C VAL A 22 -8.67 6.52 -19.88
N ASN A 23 -9.80 5.94 -20.30
CA ASN A 23 -9.96 5.41 -21.65
C ASN A 23 -9.92 6.51 -22.71
N GLN A 24 -10.50 7.68 -22.44
CA GLN A 24 -10.44 8.81 -23.37
C GLN A 24 -9.00 9.34 -23.56
N LEU A 25 -8.16 9.33 -22.52
CA LEU A 25 -6.73 9.68 -22.65
C LEU A 25 -5.99 8.65 -23.49
N ALA A 26 -6.32 7.37 -23.34
CA ALA A 26 -5.74 6.28 -24.12
C ALA A 26 -6.15 6.34 -25.60
N ASP A 27 -7.43 6.61 -25.87
CA ASP A 27 -7.95 6.83 -27.23
C ASP A 27 -7.31 8.06 -27.89
N TRP A 28 -7.05 9.12 -27.11
CA TRP A 28 -6.32 10.29 -27.58
C TRP A 28 -4.91 9.91 -28.04
N GLN A 29 -4.16 9.17 -27.21
CA GLN A 29 -2.83 8.69 -27.59
C GLN A 29 -2.87 7.81 -28.84
N LYS A 30 -3.89 6.97 -28.97
CA LYS A 30 -4.06 6.09 -30.14
C LYS A 30 -4.30 6.87 -31.44
N GLN A 31 -5.00 8.00 -31.36
CA GLN A 31 -5.29 8.86 -32.52
C GLN A 31 -4.15 9.83 -32.82
N HIS A 32 -3.40 10.23 -31.79
CA HIS A 32 -2.31 11.22 -31.86
C HIS A 32 -1.05 10.68 -31.15
N PRO A 33 -0.27 9.78 -31.79
CA PRO A 33 0.89 9.17 -31.15
C PRO A 33 1.98 10.15 -30.70
N ASP A 34 2.08 11.30 -31.39
CA ASP A 34 2.98 12.41 -31.12
C ASP A 34 2.67 13.16 -29.81
N GLU A 35 1.47 13.02 -29.26
CA GLU A 35 1.04 13.68 -28.02
C GLU A 35 1.43 12.89 -26.74
N LEU A 36 2.26 11.85 -26.86
CA LEU A 36 2.61 10.95 -25.75
C LEU A 36 3.10 11.70 -24.50
N PHE A 37 4.14 12.51 -24.65
CA PHE A 37 4.73 13.23 -23.53
C PHE A 37 3.87 14.41 -23.07
N ASN A 38 3.07 15.01 -23.95
CA ASN A 38 2.06 16.00 -23.58
C ASN A 38 0.97 15.42 -22.67
N LEU A 39 0.57 14.17 -22.88
CA LEU A 39 -0.37 13.46 -22.01
C LEU A 39 0.30 13.02 -20.72
N LEU A 40 1.46 12.35 -20.81
CA LEU A 40 2.17 11.83 -19.63
C LEU A 40 2.59 12.95 -18.68
N SER A 41 3.05 14.08 -19.18
CA SER A 41 3.48 15.24 -18.38
C SER A 41 2.38 15.81 -17.49
N ARG A 42 1.12 15.59 -17.87
CA ARG A 42 -0.05 16.04 -17.10
C ARG A 42 -0.54 14.98 -16.13
N VAL A 43 -0.36 13.70 -16.44
CA VAL A 43 -0.81 12.58 -15.59
C VAL A 43 0.22 12.23 -14.52
N VAL A 44 1.51 12.23 -14.85
CA VAL A 44 2.61 11.86 -13.93
C VAL A 44 2.61 12.66 -12.61
N PRO A 45 2.33 13.99 -12.59
CA PRO A 45 2.22 14.74 -11.35
C PRO A 45 1.20 14.17 -10.35
N TYR A 46 0.13 13.54 -10.84
CA TYR A 46 -0.91 12.92 -10.00
C TYR A 46 -0.45 11.63 -9.31
N LEU A 47 0.72 11.06 -9.67
CA LEU A 47 1.34 9.98 -8.91
C LEU A 47 1.78 10.44 -7.51
N ARG A 48 2.10 11.73 -7.33
CA ARG A 48 2.46 12.31 -6.02
C ARG A 48 1.26 12.79 -5.20
N HIS A 49 0.03 12.55 -5.69
CA HIS A 49 -1.19 13.03 -5.04
C HIS A 49 -1.43 12.36 -3.68
N LYS A 50 -2.07 13.06 -2.73
CA LYS A 50 -2.30 12.56 -1.36
C LYS A 50 -3.38 11.48 -1.28
N GLU A 51 -4.42 11.58 -2.12
CA GLU A 51 -5.48 10.59 -2.20
C GLU A 51 -5.04 9.31 -2.94
N TRP A 52 -5.35 8.16 -2.34
CA TRP A 52 -5.05 6.82 -2.87
C TRP A 52 -5.66 6.58 -4.25
N GLU A 53 -6.95 6.92 -4.39
CA GLU A 53 -7.72 6.70 -5.62
C GLU A 53 -7.16 7.51 -6.79
N THR A 54 -6.73 8.74 -6.55
CA THR A 54 -6.12 9.61 -7.57
C THR A 54 -4.80 9.03 -8.06
N ARG A 55 -3.92 8.58 -7.16
CA ARG A 55 -2.66 7.91 -7.54
C ARG A 55 -2.93 6.65 -8.36
N SER A 56 -3.88 5.83 -7.91
CA SER A 56 -4.23 4.58 -8.58
C SER A 56 -4.81 4.82 -9.98
N THR A 57 -5.67 5.83 -10.12
CA THR A 57 -6.27 6.23 -11.39
C THR A 57 -5.22 6.82 -12.34
N ALA A 58 -4.30 7.66 -11.83
CA ALA A 58 -3.21 8.22 -12.61
C ALA A 58 -2.25 7.14 -13.13
N ALA A 59 -1.85 6.19 -12.28
CA ALA A 59 -1.05 5.03 -12.72
C ALA A 59 -1.79 4.23 -13.81
N LYS A 60 -3.08 3.95 -13.61
CA LYS A 60 -3.91 3.27 -14.61
C LYS A 60 -3.97 4.04 -15.94
N ALA A 61 -4.08 5.37 -15.90
CA ALA A 61 -4.02 6.23 -17.07
C ALA A 61 -2.67 6.11 -17.79
N ILE A 62 -1.55 6.15 -17.08
CA ILE A 62 -0.21 5.94 -17.65
C ILE A 62 -0.17 4.59 -18.37
N GLY A 63 -0.58 3.50 -17.71
CA GLY A 63 -0.60 2.16 -18.29
C GLY A 63 -1.43 2.08 -19.58
N LYS A 64 -2.59 2.73 -19.63
CA LYS A 64 -3.47 2.73 -20.81
C LYS A 64 -2.98 3.63 -21.94
N ILE A 65 -2.34 4.75 -21.62
CA ILE A 65 -1.71 5.64 -22.60
C ILE A 65 -0.56 4.89 -23.28
N ILE A 66 0.37 4.33 -22.50
CA ILE A 66 1.57 3.69 -23.05
C ILE A 66 1.27 2.36 -23.78
N GLU A 67 0.15 1.69 -23.47
CA GLU A 67 -0.34 0.54 -24.25
C GLU A 67 -0.65 0.90 -25.71
N ASN A 68 -0.90 2.18 -26.00
CA ASN A 68 -1.13 2.69 -27.35
C ASN A 68 0.11 3.39 -27.95
N ALA A 69 1.27 3.32 -27.28
CA ALA A 69 2.54 3.81 -27.83
C ALA A 69 3.32 2.65 -28.50
N PRO A 70 4.05 2.90 -29.60
CA PRO A 70 4.85 1.87 -30.26
C PRO A 70 5.95 1.36 -29.32
N LEU A 71 6.22 0.06 -29.38
CA LEU A 71 7.38 -0.52 -28.69
C LEU A 71 8.67 0.00 -29.34
N TYR A 72 9.72 0.18 -28.55
CA TYR A 72 11.03 0.61 -29.07
C TYR A 72 11.93 -0.59 -29.29
N ASP A 73 12.24 -0.85 -30.55
CA ASP A 73 13.34 -1.70 -30.96
C ASP A 73 14.33 -0.85 -31.79
N PRO A 74 15.47 -0.42 -31.22
CA PRO A 74 16.46 0.38 -31.94
C PRO A 74 17.16 -0.40 -33.06
N ASN A 75 17.00 -1.72 -33.10
CA ASN A 75 17.62 -2.62 -34.07
C ASN A 75 16.58 -3.22 -35.03
N GLU A 76 15.42 -2.56 -35.23
CA GLU A 76 14.35 -2.99 -36.15
C GLU A 76 14.86 -3.20 -37.59
N ASP A 77 15.72 -2.28 -38.06
CA ASP A 77 16.28 -2.32 -39.43
C ASP A 77 17.41 -3.35 -39.60
N GLU A 78 17.96 -3.86 -38.49
CA GLU A 78 18.93 -4.97 -38.50
C GLU A 78 18.16 -6.29 -38.61
N GLY A 79 17.81 -6.70 -39.84
CA GLY A 79 17.23 -8.01 -40.08
C GLY A 79 18.07 -9.15 -39.48
N ASP A 80 17.44 -10.28 -39.13
CA ASP A 80 17.99 -11.47 -38.43
C ASP A 80 19.25 -12.13 -39.06
N SER A 81 19.87 -11.52 -40.07
CA SER A 81 20.99 -12.07 -40.83
C SER A 81 21.91 -10.99 -41.43
N ALA A 82 22.40 -10.04 -40.63
CA ALA A 82 23.56 -9.22 -41.00
C ALA A 82 24.85 -9.80 -40.37
N PRO A 83 25.94 -10.01 -41.14
CA PRO A 83 27.16 -10.61 -40.61
C PRO A 83 27.87 -9.63 -39.67
N ILE A 84 28.28 -10.15 -38.52
CA ILE A 84 29.17 -9.48 -37.56
C ILE A 84 30.40 -8.97 -38.32
N LYS A 85 30.51 -7.66 -38.51
CA LYS A 85 31.79 -7.05 -38.87
C LYS A 85 32.69 -7.20 -37.65
N LYS A 86 33.75 -7.99 -37.80
CA LYS A 86 34.85 -8.06 -36.83
C LYS A 86 35.57 -6.72 -36.89
N ASP A 87 35.48 -5.95 -35.81
CA ASP A 87 36.38 -4.81 -35.62
C ASP A 87 37.75 -5.33 -35.15
N GLU A 88 38.80 -4.92 -35.86
CA GLU A 88 40.19 -5.14 -35.49
C GLU A 88 40.59 -4.28 -34.27
N PRO A 89 41.54 -4.73 -33.44
CA PRO A 89 41.96 -3.98 -32.27
C PRO A 89 42.92 -2.84 -32.64
N GLU A 90 42.53 -1.58 -32.39
CA GLU A 90 43.47 -0.46 -32.43
C GLU A 90 44.33 -0.42 -31.16
N GLU A 91 45.64 -0.34 -31.37
CA GLU A 91 46.70 -0.42 -30.39
C GLU A 91 47.11 0.99 -29.89
N ASN A 92 47.20 1.13 -28.57
CA ASN A 92 48.04 2.03 -27.76
C ASN A 92 48.07 3.56 -28.03
N GLY A 93 47.48 4.29 -27.06
CA GLY A 93 47.84 5.68 -26.72
C GLY A 93 48.03 5.84 -25.22
N HIS A 94 49.27 5.76 -24.74
CA HIS A 94 49.69 6.02 -23.36
C HIS A 94 49.29 7.45 -22.91
N VAL A 95 48.48 7.58 -21.86
CA VAL A 95 48.36 8.83 -21.08
C VAL A 95 48.52 8.50 -19.59
N LYS A 96 49.44 9.22 -18.96
CA LYS A 96 49.91 9.06 -17.58
C LYS A 96 48.76 9.07 -16.57
N LYS A 97 48.73 8.06 -15.71
CA LYS A 97 47.96 8.03 -14.45
C LYS A 97 48.61 8.99 -13.47
N GLU A 98 47.94 10.09 -13.12
CA GLU A 98 48.20 10.78 -11.87
C GLU A 98 47.41 10.06 -10.76
N GLU A 99 48.13 9.70 -9.70
CA GLU A 99 47.56 9.14 -8.48
C GLU A 99 46.85 10.27 -7.71
N GLU A 100 45.53 10.37 -7.84
CA GLU A 100 44.73 11.09 -6.86
C GLU A 100 44.43 10.19 -5.66
N LYS A 101 44.80 10.70 -4.49
CA LYS A 101 44.64 10.07 -3.17
C LYS A 101 43.18 9.70 -2.89
N ASP A 102 43.01 8.56 -2.21
CA ASP A 102 41.76 8.05 -1.64
C ASP A 102 40.93 9.15 -0.94
N VAL A 103 39.91 9.63 -1.65
CA VAL A 103 38.70 10.21 -1.08
C VAL A 103 37.58 9.31 -1.58
N PRO A 104 36.65 8.81 -0.74
CA PRO A 104 35.54 8.01 -1.23
C PRO A 104 34.70 8.89 -2.17
N SER A 105 34.83 8.67 -3.48
CA SER A 105 34.04 9.39 -4.47
C SER A 105 32.58 8.95 -4.31
N PHE A 106 31.71 9.91 -3.98
CA PHE A 106 30.26 9.71 -3.83
C PHE A 106 29.53 9.66 -5.18
N ALA A 107 30.25 9.86 -6.29
CA ALA A 107 29.66 10.05 -7.61
C ALA A 107 30.30 9.09 -8.63
N THR A 108 29.73 7.90 -8.74
CA THR A 108 29.69 7.21 -10.02
C THR A 108 28.22 7.00 -10.38
N ASP A 109 27.84 7.41 -11.60
CA ASP A 109 26.57 7.07 -12.27
C ASP A 109 26.54 5.55 -12.60
N GLU A 110 27.03 4.72 -11.68
CA GLU A 110 27.09 3.28 -11.86
C GLU A 110 25.74 2.67 -11.51
N LEU A 111 25.21 1.97 -12.49
CA LEU A 111 24.10 1.04 -12.31
C LEU A 111 24.43 0.05 -11.19
N LEU A 112 23.48 -0.18 -10.29
CA LEU A 112 23.59 -1.20 -9.26
C LEU A 112 23.59 -2.58 -9.92
N LYS A 113 24.45 -3.48 -9.42
CA LYS A 113 24.57 -4.85 -9.92
C LYS A 113 24.07 -5.83 -8.88
N LEU A 114 23.26 -6.80 -9.32
CA LEU A 114 22.68 -7.83 -8.44
C LEU A 114 23.75 -8.58 -7.63
N GLY A 115 24.86 -8.97 -8.27
CA GLY A 115 25.91 -9.75 -7.64
C GLY A 115 26.76 -9.01 -6.60
N THR A 116 26.77 -7.68 -6.61
CA THR A 116 27.59 -6.86 -5.69
C THR A 116 26.75 -6.09 -4.68
N LEU A 117 25.43 -6.28 -4.67
CA LEU A 117 24.53 -5.59 -3.76
C LEU A 117 24.75 -6.10 -2.32
N ASN A 118 25.29 -5.23 -1.46
CA ASN A 118 25.56 -5.58 -0.07
C ASN A 118 24.30 -5.43 0.79
N VAL A 119 23.55 -6.53 0.92
CA VAL A 119 22.31 -6.64 1.72
C VAL A 119 22.54 -6.25 3.18
N GLU A 120 23.66 -6.67 3.78
CA GLU A 120 24.00 -6.35 5.18
C GLU A 120 24.16 -4.84 5.39
N HIS A 121 24.93 -4.17 4.53
CA HIS A 121 25.14 -2.73 4.64
C HIS A 121 23.84 -1.94 4.47
N ILE A 122 22.98 -2.34 3.52
CA ILE A 122 21.70 -1.67 3.28
C ILE A 122 20.81 -1.78 4.52
N ILE A 123 20.70 -2.96 5.12
CA ILE A 123 19.84 -3.17 6.30
C ILE A 123 20.40 -2.47 7.55
N LYS A 124 21.72 -2.43 7.73
CA LYS A 124 22.37 -1.81 8.89
C LYS A 124 22.47 -0.29 8.80
N HIS A 125 22.73 0.26 7.61
CA HIS A 125 23.13 1.64 7.43
C HIS A 125 22.19 2.47 6.54
N GLY A 126 21.28 1.81 5.81
CA GLY A 126 20.34 2.50 4.94
C GLY A 126 19.28 3.28 5.71
N ARG A 127 18.76 4.34 5.08
CA ARG A 127 17.73 5.20 5.65
C ARG A 127 16.38 4.49 5.62
N GLN A 128 15.80 4.27 6.80
CA GLN A 128 14.47 3.69 6.92
C GLN A 128 13.41 4.61 6.31
N LEU A 129 12.53 4.04 5.49
CA LEU A 129 11.44 4.78 4.83
C LEU A 129 10.17 4.63 5.67
N LEU A 130 9.70 5.76 6.22
CA LEU A 130 8.56 5.83 7.14
C LEU A 130 7.30 6.38 6.44
N ARG A 131 6.23 6.60 7.19
CA ARG A 131 4.99 7.21 6.66
C ARG A 131 5.25 8.59 6.04
N GLY A 132 5.95 9.48 6.74
CA GLY A 132 6.28 10.80 6.20
C GLY A 132 7.59 11.31 6.77
N GLY A 133 8.32 12.07 5.97
CA GLY A 133 9.49 12.83 6.42
C GLY A 133 9.21 14.33 6.46
N ASN A 134 10.14 15.07 7.07
CA ASN A 134 10.14 16.52 6.99
C ASN A 134 10.30 16.92 5.53
N ILE A 135 9.43 17.81 5.05
CA ILE A 135 9.56 18.41 3.72
C ILE A 135 10.77 19.33 3.78
N ASP A 136 11.83 18.99 3.05
CA ASP A 136 12.95 19.89 2.84
C ASP A 136 12.53 20.97 1.82
N PHE A 137 12.16 22.13 2.34
CA PHE A 137 11.76 23.27 1.52
C PHE A 137 12.90 23.80 0.65
N ALA A 138 14.16 23.62 1.05
CA ALA A 138 15.29 24.00 0.21
C ALA A 138 15.37 23.08 -1.01
N LEU A 139 15.31 21.77 -0.80
CA LEU A 139 15.26 20.79 -1.88
C LEU A 139 14.04 21.00 -2.80
N ALA A 140 12.87 21.30 -2.22
CA ALA A 140 11.64 21.56 -2.98
C ALA A 140 11.68 22.87 -3.80
N SER A 141 12.56 23.81 -3.45
CA SER A 141 12.74 25.08 -4.17
C SER A 141 13.72 25.01 -5.34
N LEU A 142 14.50 23.94 -5.44
CA LEU A 142 15.39 23.72 -6.59
C LEU A 142 14.59 23.48 -7.87
N ASP A 143 15.21 23.79 -9.01
CA ASP A 143 14.68 23.35 -10.29
C ASP A 143 14.61 21.81 -10.34
N PRO A 144 13.66 21.23 -11.11
CA PRO A 144 13.46 19.78 -11.17
C PRO A 144 14.70 18.98 -11.54
N SER A 145 15.54 19.49 -12.44
CA SER A 145 16.76 18.83 -12.91
C SER A 145 17.86 18.87 -11.85
N ALA A 146 18.07 20.00 -11.17
CA ALA A 146 19.00 20.14 -10.06
C ALA A 146 18.56 19.32 -8.84
N ARG A 147 17.25 19.29 -8.57
CA ARG A 147 16.66 18.43 -7.52
C ARG A 147 16.95 16.96 -7.80
N LEU A 148 16.71 16.50 -9.03
CA LEU A 148 17.03 15.14 -9.45
C LEU A 148 18.54 14.85 -9.30
N ALA A 149 19.40 15.76 -9.75
CA ALA A 149 20.85 15.61 -9.66
C ALA A 149 21.33 15.52 -8.19
N HIS A 150 20.82 16.36 -7.30
CA HIS A 150 21.12 16.30 -5.86
C HIS A 150 20.65 14.97 -5.24
N GLN A 151 19.44 14.55 -5.57
CA GLN A 151 18.89 13.29 -5.06
C GLN A 151 19.65 12.06 -5.58
N LYS A 152 20.11 12.07 -6.85
CA LYS A 152 21.00 11.02 -7.40
C LYS A 152 22.31 10.95 -6.63
N LYS A 153 22.97 12.10 -6.38
CA LYS A 153 24.22 12.15 -5.62
C LYS A 153 24.07 11.63 -4.18
N THR A 154 22.97 11.95 -3.49
CA THR A 154 22.74 11.50 -2.10
C THR A 154 22.30 10.04 -2.01
N LEU A 155 21.86 9.41 -3.11
CA LEU A 155 21.16 8.12 -3.07
C LEU A 155 22.04 7.01 -2.50
N ASN A 156 23.29 6.86 -2.95
CA ASN A 156 24.18 5.79 -2.48
C ASN A 156 24.44 5.86 -0.96
N GLY A 157 24.55 7.09 -0.42
CA GLY A 157 24.62 7.31 1.02
C GLY A 157 23.33 6.90 1.73
N ARG A 158 22.17 7.35 1.23
CA ARG A 158 20.85 7.01 1.79
C ARG A 158 20.55 5.50 1.71
N LEU A 159 21.11 4.78 0.74
CA LEU A 159 21.00 3.33 0.63
C LEU A 159 21.90 2.57 1.61
N GLY A 160 22.83 3.24 2.30
CA GLY A 160 23.77 2.59 3.23
C GLY A 160 24.99 1.95 2.55
N LEU A 161 25.19 2.18 1.25
CA LEU A 161 26.27 1.55 0.48
C LEU A 161 27.68 2.03 0.88
N LEU A 162 27.76 3.09 1.69
CA LEU A 162 29.01 3.63 2.23
C LEU A 162 29.55 2.84 3.44
N GLY A 163 28.83 1.83 3.94
CA GLY A 163 29.21 1.10 5.16
C GLY A 163 29.06 1.91 6.46
N ARG A 164 28.38 3.05 6.40
CA ARG A 164 27.98 3.89 7.54
C ARG A 164 26.68 4.61 7.24
N VAL A 165 26.00 5.09 8.27
CA VAL A 165 24.79 5.91 8.12
C VAL A 165 25.17 7.26 7.50
N PHE A 166 24.44 7.67 6.46
CA PHE A 166 24.63 8.95 5.78
C PHE A 166 23.77 10.06 6.38
N GLU A 167 24.39 11.21 6.66
CA GLU A 167 23.71 12.40 7.15
C GLU A 167 23.53 13.44 6.04
N ASP A 168 22.34 14.05 5.93
CA ASP A 168 22.05 15.03 4.87
C ASP A 168 22.95 16.29 4.96
N ALA A 169 23.54 16.55 6.12
CA ALA A 169 24.52 17.63 6.31
C ALA A 169 25.86 17.39 5.60
N GLU A 170 26.20 16.13 5.26
CA GLU A 170 27.39 15.80 4.47
C GLU A 170 27.31 16.37 3.06
N MET A 171 26.09 16.58 2.52
CA MET A 171 25.88 17.16 1.20
C MET A 171 24.66 18.09 1.17
N PRO A 172 24.81 19.33 1.68
CA PRO A 172 23.72 20.27 1.83
C PRO A 172 23.18 20.75 0.48
N VAL A 173 21.89 21.14 0.47
CA VAL A 173 21.26 21.77 -0.68
C VAL A 173 21.79 23.20 -0.80
N LEU A 174 22.55 23.48 -1.87
CA LEU A 174 23.03 24.82 -2.18
C LEU A 174 21.91 25.60 -2.89
N VAL A 175 21.24 26.50 -2.16
CA VAL A 175 20.32 27.46 -2.77
C VAL A 175 21.12 28.72 -3.08
N GLU A 176 21.35 29.00 -4.36
CA GLU A 176 21.91 30.29 -4.78
C GLU A 176 20.92 31.40 -4.38
N LYS A 177 21.29 32.19 -3.37
CA LYS A 177 20.59 33.44 -3.10
C LYS A 177 21.07 34.43 -4.15
N ASP A 178 20.22 34.74 -5.13
CA ASP A 178 20.46 35.86 -6.03
C ASP A 178 20.86 37.10 -5.23
N HIS A 179 22.05 37.63 -5.54
CA HIS A 179 22.54 38.88 -4.99
C HIS A 179 21.61 40.01 -5.48
N SER A 180 20.80 40.56 -4.58
CA SER A 180 20.16 41.86 -4.83
C SER A 180 21.25 42.90 -5.16
N PRO A 181 21.09 43.71 -6.23
CA PRO A 181 22.08 44.73 -6.55
C PRO A 181 22.18 45.74 -5.41
N MET A 182 23.39 45.89 -4.86
CA MET A 182 23.70 46.90 -3.84
C MET A 182 23.48 48.30 -4.40
N THR A 183 22.58 49.05 -3.78
CA THR A 183 22.54 50.52 -3.92
C THR A 183 23.77 51.12 -3.22
N PRO A 184 24.46 52.11 -3.81
CA PRO A 184 25.63 52.73 -3.18
C PRO A 184 25.19 53.52 -1.96
N GLN A 185 25.78 53.24 -0.80
CA GLN A 185 25.57 54.01 0.42
C GLN A 185 26.76 54.95 0.60
N ASP A 186 26.46 56.25 0.56
CA ASP A 186 27.42 57.33 0.77
C ASP A 186 27.98 57.35 2.19
N SER A 187 29.22 57.81 2.25
CA SER A 187 30.13 57.88 3.39
C SER A 187 29.71 58.87 4.47
N ALA A 188 29.98 58.56 5.75
CA ALA A 188 30.55 59.51 6.73
C ALA A 188 30.92 58.85 8.08
N ASN A 189 32.18 59.04 8.48
CA ASN A 189 32.76 59.14 9.85
C ASN A 189 32.43 58.06 10.90
N GLY A 190 33.37 57.49 11.67
CA GLY A 190 34.79 57.78 11.87
C GLY A 190 35.23 57.31 13.27
N HIS A 191 36.27 56.46 13.30
CA HIS A 191 37.38 56.37 14.26
C HIS A 191 37.28 55.70 15.67
N ASN A 192 38.15 54.67 15.82
CA ASN A 192 39.01 54.19 16.95
C ASN A 192 38.46 54.07 18.39
N GLY A 193 38.72 53.00 19.16
CA GLY A 193 39.56 51.82 18.90
C GLY A 193 39.76 50.88 20.12
N SER A 194 40.55 49.83 19.87
CA SER A 194 41.38 48.98 20.76
C SER A 194 40.78 47.99 21.80
N LYS A 195 41.06 46.71 21.48
CA LYS A 195 41.73 45.63 22.27
C LYS A 195 40.96 44.61 23.16
N GLU A 196 41.15 43.36 22.73
CA GLU A 196 41.54 42.12 23.46
C GLU A 196 40.52 41.23 24.22
N ASN A 197 40.41 39.99 23.71
CA ASN A 197 40.22 38.66 24.34
C ASN A 197 39.02 38.36 25.27
N ALA A 198 38.12 37.47 24.81
CA ALA A 198 38.06 36.03 25.20
C ALA A 198 36.63 35.42 25.08
N SER A 199 36.58 34.22 24.47
CA SER A 199 35.65 33.09 24.71
C SER A 199 34.13 33.21 24.48
N GLN A 200 33.63 32.20 23.75
CA GLN A 200 32.26 31.65 23.68
C GLN A 200 31.18 32.44 22.92
N GLY A 201 30.57 31.79 21.93
CA GLY A 201 29.31 32.25 21.35
C GLY A 201 28.87 31.48 20.10
N GLN A 202 27.85 30.64 20.26
CA GLN A 202 26.89 30.31 19.21
C GLN A 202 26.31 31.62 18.65
N SER A 203 26.32 31.81 17.33
CA SER A 203 25.70 32.96 16.69
C SER A 203 24.38 32.58 16.02
N GLN A 204 23.28 32.98 16.67
CA GLN A 204 22.00 33.27 16.01
C GLN A 204 21.95 34.76 15.62
N PRO A 205 21.17 35.16 14.59
CA PRO A 205 21.06 36.56 14.18
C PRO A 205 20.44 37.44 15.27
N ALA A 206 21.03 38.62 15.46
CA ALA A 206 20.86 39.51 16.62
C ALA A 206 19.53 40.30 16.72
N GLU A 207 18.47 39.92 16.01
CA GLU A 207 17.17 40.63 16.07
C GLU A 207 16.06 39.88 16.83
N GLU A 208 16.30 38.65 17.31
CA GLU A 208 15.28 37.86 18.05
C GLU A 208 15.60 37.66 19.54
N ALA A 209 16.74 38.16 20.03
CA ALA A 209 17.17 38.03 21.42
C ALA A 209 16.51 39.10 22.32
N GLY A 210 15.26 38.86 22.71
CA GLY A 210 14.54 39.72 23.66
C GLY A 210 13.03 39.49 23.76
N LEU A 211 12.47 38.63 22.90
CA LEU A 211 11.03 38.35 22.86
C LEU A 211 10.69 37.11 23.69
N SER A 212 9.61 37.19 24.47
CA SER A 212 9.06 36.04 25.21
C SER A 212 8.72 34.88 24.25
N SER A 213 8.86 33.63 24.68
CA SER A 213 8.50 32.43 23.90
C SER A 213 7.07 32.47 23.35
N ARG A 214 6.16 33.20 24.02
CA ARG A 214 4.80 33.45 23.51
C ARG A 214 4.79 34.43 22.33
N GLN A 215 5.59 35.50 22.39
CA GLN A 215 5.72 36.49 21.32
C GLN A 215 6.40 35.91 20.08
N LEU A 216 7.41 35.05 20.25
CA LEU A 216 8.03 34.31 19.14
C LEU A 216 7.05 33.39 18.42
N ASN A 217 6.20 32.67 19.16
CA ASN A 217 5.15 31.84 18.57
C ASN A 217 4.06 32.66 17.85
N VAL A 218 3.74 33.85 18.37
CA VAL A 218 2.83 34.79 17.70
C VAL A 218 3.45 35.34 16.41
N LEU A 219 4.72 35.75 16.43
CA LEU A 219 5.44 36.20 15.23
C LEU A 219 5.55 35.08 14.19
N LYS A 220 5.84 33.85 14.62
CA LYS A 220 5.92 32.68 13.74
C LYS A 220 4.57 32.37 13.09
N ARG A 221 3.47 32.47 13.84
CA ARG A 221 2.10 32.36 13.31
C ARG A 221 1.73 33.53 12.40
N LYS A 222 2.21 34.74 12.69
CA LYS A 222 1.98 35.94 11.87
C LYS A 222 2.72 35.86 10.54
N ARG A 223 4.03 35.52 10.53
CA ARG A 223 4.82 35.27 9.30
C ARG A 223 4.22 34.14 8.47
N LYS A 224 3.77 33.05 9.10
CA LYS A 224 3.07 31.95 8.40
C LYS A 224 1.79 32.42 7.69
N ARG A 225 1.04 33.35 8.31
CA ARG A 225 -0.21 33.90 7.76
C ARG A 225 0.04 34.93 6.66
N GLU A 226 1.08 35.75 6.79
CA GLU A 226 1.49 36.72 5.77
C GLU A 226 2.06 36.01 4.53
N LEU A 227 2.84 34.94 4.71
CA LEU A 227 3.35 34.12 3.62
C LEU A 227 2.25 33.29 2.93
N GLN A 228 1.23 32.82 3.66
CA GLN A 228 0.03 32.21 3.05
C GLN A 228 -0.77 33.20 2.20
N LYS A 229 -0.86 34.47 2.62
CA LYS A 229 -1.47 35.53 1.80
C LYS A 229 -0.63 35.84 0.55
N ALA A 230 0.70 35.82 0.67
CA ALA A 230 1.60 36.02 -0.47
C ALA A 230 1.54 34.85 -1.48
N ALA A 231 1.39 33.60 -1.00
CA ALA A 231 1.26 32.41 -1.82
C ALA A 231 -0.08 32.32 -2.59
N GLN A 232 -1.14 32.98 -2.10
CA GLN A 232 -2.41 33.11 -2.83
C GLN A 232 -2.40 34.22 -3.90
N GLY A 233 -1.29 34.96 -4.04
CA GLY A 233 -1.18 36.11 -4.94
C GLY A 233 -0.88 35.81 -6.41
N LYS A 234 -0.63 34.56 -6.81
CA LYS A 234 -0.41 34.19 -8.23
C LYS A 234 -0.97 32.79 -8.51
N GLY A 235 -2.18 32.76 -9.08
CA GLY A 235 -2.84 31.52 -9.51
C GLY A 235 -4.36 31.52 -9.24
N GLY A 236 -5.06 32.59 -9.62
CA GLY A 236 -6.52 32.65 -9.50
C GLY A 236 -7.20 32.08 -10.74
N PHE A 237 -7.75 30.87 -10.64
CA PHE A 237 -8.87 30.44 -11.50
C PHE A 237 -9.98 29.86 -10.63
N GLY A 238 -10.99 30.70 -10.40
CA GLY A 238 -12.41 30.40 -10.17
C GLY A 238 -12.81 29.22 -9.27
N ASP A 239 -12.97 29.47 -7.98
CA ASP A 239 -13.88 28.70 -7.12
C ASP A 239 -15.32 29.24 -7.32
N LEU A 240 -16.15 28.46 -8.01
CA LEU A 240 -17.60 28.68 -8.13
C LEU A 240 -18.30 27.55 -7.35
N SER A 241 -18.45 27.75 -6.05
CA SER A 241 -19.35 26.94 -5.23
C SER A 241 -20.81 27.33 -5.50
N ILE A 242 -21.45 26.59 -6.42
CA ILE A 242 -22.90 26.61 -6.58
C ILE A 242 -23.51 25.78 -5.43
N ARG A 243 -23.90 26.44 -4.34
CA ARG A 243 -24.88 25.87 -3.39
C ARG A 243 -26.29 26.20 -3.88
N ARG A 244 -27.01 25.17 -4.32
CA ARG A 244 -28.48 25.15 -4.35
C ARG A 244 -29.00 25.16 -2.92
N THR A 245 -29.75 26.18 -2.55
CA THR A 245 -30.74 26.09 -1.48
C THR A 245 -32.03 26.76 -1.92
N THR A 246 -33.11 26.06 -1.62
CA THR A 246 -34.50 26.27 -1.98
C THR A 246 -35.15 27.42 -1.21
N THR A 247 -36.09 28.06 -1.90
CA THR A 247 -37.09 29.07 -1.51
C THR A 247 -37.74 28.97 -0.11
N ALA A 248 -37.88 30.11 0.59
CA ALA A 248 -39.15 30.63 1.18
C ALA A 248 -38.95 31.88 2.11
N GLY A 249 -39.76 32.94 1.92
CA GLY A 249 -40.14 34.02 2.87
C GLY A 249 -39.13 35.17 3.04
N SER A 250 -39.30 36.39 2.52
CA SER A 250 -40.32 37.46 2.70
C SER A 250 -40.10 38.39 3.92
N GLU A 251 -40.22 39.69 3.63
CA GLU A 251 -40.27 40.91 4.48
C GLU A 251 -38.91 41.46 4.94
N GLY A 252 -38.49 42.69 4.62
CA GLY A 252 -39.09 44.04 4.76
C GLY A 252 -37.98 44.87 5.44
N PHE A 253 -37.59 46.10 5.07
CA PHE A 253 -38.35 47.31 4.86
C PHE A 253 -37.48 48.41 4.20
N ASP A 254 -38.18 49.34 3.58
CA ASP A 254 -37.83 50.68 3.08
C ASP A 254 -37.06 51.56 4.08
N ASP A 255 -36.26 52.53 3.61
CA ASP A 255 -36.76 53.90 3.35
C ASP A 255 -35.64 54.88 2.93
N THR A 256 -36.02 55.89 2.15
CA THR A 256 -35.19 56.93 1.51
C THR A 256 -35.29 58.29 2.29
N PRO A 257 -35.01 59.50 1.74
CA PRO A 257 -33.69 60.09 1.42
C PRO A 257 -33.47 61.56 1.95
N MET A 258 -32.20 62.04 1.85
CA MET A 258 -31.73 63.45 1.58
C MET A 258 -31.97 64.58 2.63
N PRO A 259 -31.39 65.82 2.51
CA PRO A 259 -30.34 66.37 1.61
C PRO A 259 -29.32 67.42 2.23
N ASP A 260 -28.38 67.89 1.37
CA ASP A 260 -27.73 69.23 1.27
C ASP A 260 -26.78 69.77 2.40
N ALA A 261 -25.72 70.58 2.19
CA ALA A 261 -25.33 71.47 1.08
C ALA A 261 -23.81 71.84 1.11
N ASP A 262 -23.27 72.22 -0.07
CA ASP A 262 -22.36 73.35 -0.38
C ASP A 262 -20.98 73.53 0.33
N SER A 263 -19.87 73.99 -0.28
CA SER A 263 -19.58 74.54 -1.61
C SER A 263 -18.05 74.78 -1.85
N LYS A 264 -17.66 74.72 -3.14
CA LYS A 264 -16.69 75.57 -3.92
C LYS A 264 -15.14 75.50 -3.79
N GLN A 265 -14.54 75.08 -4.93
CA GLN A 265 -13.49 75.72 -5.79
C GLN A 265 -12.07 75.96 -5.22
N LYS A 266 -10.93 75.77 -5.90
CA LYS A 266 -10.60 75.83 -7.35
C LYS A 266 -9.17 75.26 -7.65
N ASN A 267 -9.07 74.46 -8.72
CA ASN A 267 -8.03 74.31 -9.76
C ASN A 267 -6.50 74.24 -9.49
N GLY A 268 -5.88 73.21 -10.09
CA GLY A 268 -4.52 73.33 -10.66
C GLY A 268 -3.74 72.03 -11.01
N LYS A 269 -4.21 71.25 -12.01
CA LYS A 269 -3.50 70.28 -12.90
C LYS A 269 -2.29 69.46 -12.37
N VAL A 270 -2.39 68.12 -12.46
CA VAL A 270 -1.65 67.23 -13.42
C VAL A 270 -1.81 65.74 -12.98
N ASN A 271 -2.25 64.92 -13.95
CA ASN A 271 -2.14 63.46 -14.12
C ASN A 271 -3.08 62.49 -13.37
N ASP A 272 -4.20 62.27 -14.06
CA ASP A 272 -5.21 61.23 -13.96
C ASP A 272 -4.66 59.90 -14.53
N TYR A 273 -4.27 58.95 -13.67
CA TYR A 273 -3.76 57.61 -14.06
C TYR A 273 -4.58 56.46 -13.44
N PHE A 274 -5.68 56.75 -12.74
CA PHE A 274 -6.55 55.73 -12.14
C PHE A 274 -7.99 56.24 -12.07
N ASN A 275 -8.68 56.26 -13.21
CA ASN A 275 -10.13 56.43 -13.25
C ASN A 275 -10.77 55.26 -14.03
N LEU A 276 -11.69 54.55 -13.38
CA LEU A 276 -12.38 53.34 -13.87
C LEU A 276 -13.87 53.61 -14.06
N ASP A 277 -14.24 54.76 -14.62
CA ASP A 277 -15.61 55.01 -15.06
C ASP A 277 -15.73 54.83 -16.58
N ARG A 278 -16.68 53.98 -16.98
CA ARG A 278 -16.99 53.65 -18.37
C ARG A 278 -17.99 54.68 -18.93
N PRO A 279 -17.67 55.42 -20.00
CA PRO A 279 -18.64 56.32 -20.63
C PRO A 279 -19.79 55.52 -21.26
N ALA A 280 -21.03 55.98 -21.06
CA ALA A 280 -22.25 55.27 -21.46
C ALA A 280 -22.63 55.40 -22.95
N ASP A 281 -21.80 56.04 -23.79
CA ASP A 281 -22.11 56.25 -25.20
C ASP A 281 -20.88 55.96 -26.09
N VAL A 282 -20.64 54.68 -26.40
CA VAL A 282 -19.80 54.30 -27.55
C VAL A 282 -20.38 53.05 -28.22
N ASP A 283 -20.76 53.22 -29.48
CA ASP A 283 -21.33 52.22 -30.39
C ASP A 283 -20.27 51.16 -30.76
N GLU A 284 -20.41 49.92 -30.27
CA GLU A 284 -19.45 48.81 -30.47
C GLU A 284 -19.82 47.93 -31.68
N GLU A 285 -19.80 48.48 -32.89
CA GLU A 285 -19.86 47.66 -34.11
C GLU A 285 -18.89 48.18 -35.18
N SER A 286 -17.57 48.09 -34.92
CA SER A 286 -16.49 47.93 -35.93
C SER A 286 -15.10 48.34 -35.41
N LYS A 287 -14.43 47.49 -34.63
CA LYS A 287 -12.94 47.48 -34.59
C LYS A 287 -12.40 46.20 -33.96
N VAL A 288 -11.88 45.33 -34.82
CA VAL A 288 -11.07 44.17 -34.42
C VAL A 288 -9.71 44.67 -33.96
N VAL A 289 -9.45 44.62 -32.65
CA VAL A 289 -8.10 44.72 -32.10
C VAL A 289 -7.56 43.30 -32.00
N SER A 290 -6.66 42.95 -32.92
CA SER A 290 -5.91 41.70 -32.85
C SER A 290 -4.90 41.77 -31.70
N GLU A 291 -5.19 41.11 -30.58
CA GLU A 291 -4.18 40.83 -29.55
C GLU A 291 -3.07 39.97 -30.16
N PHE A 292 -1.89 40.56 -30.32
CA PHE A 292 -0.67 39.85 -30.66
C PHE A 292 -0.27 38.99 -29.47
N LYS A 293 -0.79 37.75 -29.41
CA LYS A 293 -0.20 36.70 -28.58
C LYS A 293 1.19 36.42 -29.14
N GLY A 294 2.21 36.93 -28.47
CA GLY A 294 3.59 36.50 -28.70
C GLY A 294 3.67 34.96 -28.67
N PRO A 295 4.66 34.35 -29.32
CA PRO A 295 4.77 32.89 -29.39
C PRO A 295 4.70 32.33 -27.97
N VAL A 296 3.68 31.50 -27.73
CA VAL A 296 3.59 30.70 -26.51
C VAL A 296 4.78 29.77 -26.56
N ILE A 297 5.85 30.10 -25.86
CA ILE A 297 6.99 29.20 -25.69
C ILE A 297 6.40 27.97 -24.98
N PRO A 298 6.38 26.79 -25.62
CA PRO A 298 5.90 25.58 -24.97
C PRO A 298 6.76 25.38 -23.71
N ILE A 299 6.11 25.26 -22.55
CA ILE A 299 6.81 24.82 -21.34
C ILE A 299 7.21 23.37 -21.63
N LYS A 300 8.47 23.15 -22.02
CA LYS A 300 9.03 21.81 -22.22
C LYS A 300 8.78 21.00 -20.96
N SER A 301 8.24 19.80 -21.13
CA SER A 301 7.94 18.96 -19.98
C SER A 301 9.24 18.46 -19.34
N GLU A 302 9.27 18.38 -18.00
CA GLU A 302 10.41 17.82 -17.25
C GLU A 302 10.75 16.37 -17.63
N ILE A 303 9.81 15.66 -18.28
CA ILE A 303 9.93 14.27 -18.71
C ILE A 303 10.23 14.12 -20.21
N GLU A 304 10.25 15.20 -20.98
CA GLU A 304 10.66 15.17 -22.40
C GLU A 304 12.19 15.15 -22.48
N ALA A 305 12.72 14.30 -23.37
CA ALA A 305 14.14 14.31 -23.71
C ALA A 305 14.48 15.62 -24.43
N ASP A 306 15.74 16.05 -24.37
CA ASP A 306 16.20 17.17 -25.20
C ASP A 306 15.94 16.85 -26.68
N GLU A 307 15.53 17.84 -27.47
CA GLU A 307 15.22 17.68 -28.91
C GLU A 307 16.36 17.03 -29.71
N THR A 308 17.59 17.09 -29.20
CA THR A 308 18.77 16.44 -29.78
C THR A 308 18.88 14.94 -29.50
N MET A 309 18.16 14.41 -28.51
CA MET A 309 18.16 13.01 -28.07
C MET A 309 16.88 12.26 -28.49
N GLU A 310 15.92 12.94 -29.11
CA GLU A 310 14.65 12.36 -29.53
C GLU A 310 14.89 11.21 -30.54
N GLY A 311 14.47 10.00 -30.16
CA GLY A 311 14.66 8.79 -30.96
C GLY A 311 16.06 8.16 -30.90
N ALA A 312 17.01 8.74 -30.16
CA ALA A 312 18.34 8.16 -29.95
C ALA A 312 18.36 7.13 -28.80
N GLU A 313 17.52 7.35 -27.79
CA GLU A 313 17.42 6.53 -26.59
C GLU A 313 16.00 6.04 -26.32
N TRP A 314 15.86 5.20 -25.29
CA TRP A 314 14.59 4.71 -24.82
C TRP A 314 13.69 5.89 -24.33
N PRO A 315 12.48 6.11 -24.90
CA PRO A 315 11.72 7.35 -24.67
C PRO A 315 11.33 7.60 -23.21
N TYR A 316 11.23 6.55 -22.38
CA TYR A 316 10.79 6.66 -20.99
C TYR A 316 11.94 6.72 -19.99
N ASP A 317 13.20 6.79 -20.43
CA ASP A 317 14.36 6.75 -19.53
C ASP A 317 14.37 7.94 -18.57
N ARG A 318 14.14 9.16 -19.10
CA ARG A 318 14.04 10.39 -18.29
C ARG A 318 12.92 10.32 -17.25
N LEU A 319 11.74 9.82 -17.64
CA LEU A 319 10.64 9.58 -16.71
C LEU A 319 11.06 8.59 -15.62
N CYS A 320 11.68 7.46 -16.01
CA CYS A 320 12.11 6.44 -15.06
C CYS A 320 13.18 6.94 -14.11
N ASP A 321 14.03 7.89 -14.51
CA ASP A 321 15.00 8.50 -13.61
C ASP A 321 14.35 9.24 -12.43
N PHE A 322 13.29 10.01 -12.68
CA PHE A 322 12.50 10.62 -11.60
C PHE A 322 11.84 9.56 -10.73
N LEU A 323 11.22 8.54 -11.34
CA LEU A 323 10.52 7.51 -10.57
C LEU A 323 11.48 6.67 -9.71
N LYS A 324 12.65 6.27 -10.25
CA LYS A 324 13.70 5.51 -9.53
C LYS A 324 14.21 6.25 -8.30
N VAL A 325 14.27 7.57 -8.36
CA VAL A 325 14.66 8.42 -7.22
C VAL A 325 13.51 8.59 -6.23
N ASP A 326 12.29 8.82 -6.73
CA ASP A 326 11.07 8.98 -5.93
C ASP A 326 10.70 7.71 -5.14
N LEU A 327 11.21 6.53 -5.54
CA LEU A 327 11.10 5.29 -4.75
C LEU A 327 11.66 5.42 -3.33
N PHE A 328 12.57 6.37 -3.08
CA PHE A 328 13.21 6.60 -1.79
C PHE A 328 12.79 7.94 -1.17
N ASP A 329 11.72 8.54 -1.66
CA ASP A 329 11.19 9.78 -1.12
C ASP A 329 10.66 9.57 0.31
N PRO A 330 10.85 10.54 1.23
CA PRO A 330 10.32 10.41 2.58
C PRO A 330 8.78 10.34 2.65
N SER A 331 8.08 10.89 1.65
CA SER A 331 6.61 10.81 1.54
C SER A 331 6.20 9.44 0.98
N TRP A 332 5.48 8.65 1.76
CA TRP A 332 5.00 7.34 1.30
C TRP A 332 4.08 7.44 0.07
N GLU A 333 3.31 8.52 -0.07
CA GLU A 333 2.44 8.74 -1.23
C GLU A 333 3.24 8.85 -2.53
N THR A 334 4.38 9.56 -2.49
CA THR A 334 5.32 9.67 -3.61
C THR A 334 5.90 8.32 -3.95
N ARG A 335 6.37 7.55 -2.97
CA ARG A 335 6.89 6.18 -3.17
C ARG A 335 5.85 5.26 -3.79
N HIS A 336 4.61 5.31 -3.30
CA HIS A 336 3.50 4.52 -3.80
C HIS A 336 3.23 4.82 -5.28
N GLY A 337 3.09 6.11 -5.63
CA GLY A 337 2.87 6.53 -7.01
C GLY A 337 4.04 6.15 -7.92
N ALA A 338 5.27 6.34 -7.47
CA ALA A 338 6.48 5.99 -8.23
C ALA A 338 6.54 4.49 -8.53
N ALA A 339 6.28 3.64 -7.52
CA ALA A 339 6.25 2.19 -7.69
C ALA A 339 5.17 1.76 -8.71
N MET A 340 3.95 2.32 -8.64
CA MET A 340 2.89 2.03 -9.60
C MET A 340 3.25 2.53 -11.01
N GLY A 341 3.84 3.72 -11.14
CA GLY A 341 4.29 4.27 -12.42
C GLY A 341 5.32 3.37 -13.10
N ILE A 342 6.35 2.95 -12.35
CA ILE A 342 7.36 1.99 -12.82
C ILE A 342 6.71 0.68 -13.23
N ARG A 343 5.78 0.15 -12.41
CA ARG A 343 5.06 -1.09 -12.73
C ARG A 343 4.40 -1.00 -14.10
N GLU A 344 3.64 0.05 -14.37
CA GLU A 344 2.94 0.19 -15.65
C GLU A 344 3.92 0.36 -16.82
N VAL A 345 4.94 1.21 -16.69
CA VAL A 345 5.95 1.42 -17.74
C VAL A 345 6.65 0.11 -18.10
N ILE A 346 7.19 -0.60 -17.11
CA ILE A 346 7.93 -1.85 -17.35
C ILE A 346 7.01 -2.98 -17.81
N ARG A 347 5.76 -3.04 -17.33
CA ARG A 347 4.76 -4.01 -17.79
C ARG A 347 4.44 -3.87 -19.28
N VAL A 348 4.59 -2.72 -19.90
CA VAL A 348 4.32 -2.62 -21.35
C VAL A 348 5.62 -2.63 -22.12
N HIS A 349 6.60 -1.89 -21.62
CA HIS A 349 7.75 -1.48 -22.40
C HIS A 349 9.11 -1.88 -21.81
N GLY A 350 9.14 -2.78 -20.82
CA GLY A 350 10.39 -3.18 -20.16
C GLY A 350 11.45 -3.78 -21.09
N ALA A 351 11.06 -4.36 -22.23
CA ALA A 351 11.99 -4.94 -23.20
C ALA A 351 12.88 -3.89 -23.90
N GLY A 352 12.39 -2.65 -24.05
CA GLY A 352 13.12 -1.55 -24.71
C GLY A 352 14.02 -0.74 -23.75
N ALA A 353 13.87 -0.93 -22.44
CA ALA A 353 14.54 -0.10 -21.43
C ALA A 353 16.07 -0.16 -21.55
N GLY A 354 16.74 1.00 -21.46
CA GLY A 354 18.21 1.11 -21.52
C GLY A 354 18.85 0.83 -22.89
N ARG A 355 18.07 0.50 -23.93
CA ARG A 355 18.60 0.31 -25.29
C ARG A 355 18.87 1.65 -25.97
N ILE A 356 19.83 1.66 -26.90
CA ILE A 356 20.31 2.85 -27.60
C ILE A 356 20.40 2.57 -29.10
N ARG A 357 19.98 3.52 -29.95
CA ARG A 357 19.90 3.36 -31.41
C ARG A 357 21.23 3.03 -32.10
N SER A 358 22.35 3.52 -31.57
CA SER A 358 23.68 3.39 -32.19
C SER A 358 24.41 2.08 -31.87
N LYS A 359 23.79 1.15 -31.13
CA LYS A 359 24.45 -0.08 -30.65
C LYS A 359 23.85 -1.32 -31.29
N SER A 360 24.65 -2.38 -31.39
CA SER A 360 24.19 -3.66 -31.92
C SER A 360 23.14 -4.31 -31.00
N ARG A 361 22.32 -5.21 -31.55
CA ARG A 361 21.33 -5.97 -30.75
C ARG A 361 21.94 -6.69 -29.55
N ALA A 362 23.15 -7.25 -29.68
CA ALA A 362 23.84 -7.94 -28.59
C ALA A 362 24.26 -7.00 -27.46
N GLU A 363 24.76 -5.82 -27.79
CA GLU A 363 25.11 -4.78 -26.81
C GLU A 363 23.85 -4.22 -26.14
N ASN A 364 22.80 -3.94 -26.92
CA ASN A 364 21.52 -3.47 -26.40
C ASN A 364 20.84 -4.49 -25.48
N ASN A 365 20.96 -5.78 -25.76
CA ASN A 365 20.49 -6.82 -24.84
C ASN A 365 21.23 -6.77 -23.49
N ARG A 366 22.55 -6.55 -23.49
CA ARG A 366 23.34 -6.40 -22.25
C ARG A 366 22.99 -5.12 -21.50
N LEU A 367 22.77 -4.02 -22.20
CA LEU A 367 22.35 -2.75 -21.59
C LEU A 367 20.96 -2.84 -20.98
N ASN A 368 20.02 -3.47 -21.69
CA ASN A 368 18.67 -3.71 -21.18
C ASN A 368 18.71 -4.57 -19.91
N GLN A 369 19.49 -5.65 -19.92
CA GLN A 369 19.70 -6.47 -18.72
C GLN A 369 20.29 -5.63 -17.58
N ALA A 370 21.36 -4.87 -17.81
CA ALA A 370 21.98 -4.05 -16.78
C ALA A 370 21.02 -2.99 -16.20
N TRP A 371 20.19 -2.38 -17.05
CA TRP A 371 19.19 -1.39 -16.64
C TRP A 371 18.07 -2.02 -15.78
N LEU A 372 17.59 -3.20 -16.19
CA LEU A 372 16.56 -3.93 -15.44
C LEU A 372 17.10 -4.51 -14.12
N ASP A 373 18.34 -4.99 -14.11
CA ASP A 373 19.04 -5.47 -12.90
C ASP A 373 19.22 -4.33 -11.88
N ASP A 374 19.59 -3.14 -12.36
CA ASP A 374 19.70 -1.92 -11.57
C ASP A 374 18.36 -1.49 -10.97
N LEU A 375 17.28 -1.56 -11.75
CA LEU A 375 15.93 -1.33 -11.23
C LEU A 375 15.55 -2.39 -10.19
N ALA A 376 15.82 -3.67 -10.45
CA ALA A 376 15.54 -4.76 -9.51
C ALA A 376 16.29 -4.58 -8.18
N CYS A 377 17.56 -4.14 -8.23
CA CYS A 377 18.34 -3.80 -7.04
C CYS A 377 17.66 -2.69 -6.23
N ARG A 378 17.23 -1.60 -6.88
CA ARG A 378 16.52 -0.51 -6.19
C ARG A 378 15.20 -0.96 -5.59
N LEU A 379 14.41 -1.78 -6.28
CA LEU A 379 13.18 -2.35 -5.73
C LEU A 379 13.47 -3.22 -4.50
N CYS A 380 14.52 -4.05 -4.54
CA CYS A 380 14.96 -4.82 -3.37
C CYS A 380 15.42 -3.91 -2.21
N CYS A 381 16.11 -2.80 -2.49
CA CYS A 381 16.44 -1.80 -1.48
C CYS A 381 15.18 -1.22 -0.82
N VAL A 382 14.13 -0.91 -1.57
CA VAL A 382 12.87 -0.43 -0.96
C VAL A 382 12.25 -1.51 -0.07
N LEU A 383 12.24 -2.79 -0.48
CA LEU A 383 11.77 -3.90 0.36
C LEU A 383 12.59 -4.04 1.65
N MET A 384 13.89 -3.77 1.60
CA MET A 384 14.77 -3.78 2.77
C MET A 384 14.59 -2.57 3.68
N LEU A 385 14.25 -1.39 3.15
CA LEU A 385 14.28 -0.11 3.88
C LEU A 385 12.90 0.40 4.31
N ASP A 386 11.82 0.00 3.64
CA ASP A 386 10.47 0.47 3.97
C ASP A 386 9.95 -0.16 5.26
N ARG A 387 9.50 0.70 6.17
CA ARG A 387 8.93 0.36 7.48
C ARG A 387 7.50 0.89 7.61
N PHE A 388 6.88 1.31 6.52
CA PHE A 388 5.51 1.82 6.56
C PHE A 388 4.51 0.66 6.53
N THR A 389 3.73 0.55 7.60
CA THR A 389 2.57 -0.34 7.69
C THR A 389 1.36 0.50 8.08
N ASP A 390 0.26 0.31 7.36
CA ASP A 390 -1.03 0.92 7.62
C ASP A 390 -1.91 -0.07 8.40
N TYR A 391 -2.41 0.39 9.55
CA TYR A 391 -3.26 -0.37 10.47
C TYR A 391 -4.70 0.18 10.51
N SER A 392 -5.11 0.93 9.49
CA SER A 392 -6.45 1.53 9.42
C SER A 392 -7.56 0.52 9.08
N SER A 393 -7.22 -0.62 8.49
CA SER A 393 -8.11 -1.75 8.24
C SER A 393 -7.95 -2.87 9.28
N ASP A 394 -8.88 -3.82 9.30
CA ASP A 394 -8.84 -5.04 10.14
C ASP A 394 -7.59 -5.91 9.89
N THR A 395 -6.88 -5.66 8.79
CA THR A 395 -5.59 -6.27 8.47
C THR A 395 -4.53 -5.18 8.35
N SER A 396 -3.33 -5.42 8.88
CA SER A 396 -2.15 -4.62 8.55
C SER A 396 -1.85 -4.73 7.05
N VAL A 397 -1.59 -3.60 6.42
CA VAL A 397 -1.20 -3.53 5.02
C VAL A 397 0.12 -2.80 4.92
N ALA A 398 1.09 -3.37 4.22
CA ALA A 398 2.33 -2.70 3.86
C ALA A 398 2.23 -2.20 2.41
N PRO A 399 1.53 -1.08 2.13
CA PRO A 399 1.14 -0.71 0.78
C PRO A 399 2.33 -0.50 -0.16
N ILE A 400 3.45 0.00 0.38
CA ILE A 400 4.68 0.19 -0.39
C ILE A 400 5.31 -1.17 -0.71
N ARG A 401 5.56 -2.02 0.29
CA ARG A 401 6.18 -3.35 0.05
C ARG A 401 5.36 -4.19 -0.94
N GLU A 402 4.03 -4.21 -0.80
CA GLU A 402 3.13 -4.89 -1.74
C GLU A 402 3.23 -4.33 -3.16
N THR A 403 3.22 -3.00 -3.32
CA THR A 403 3.31 -2.37 -4.64
C THR A 403 4.68 -2.61 -5.27
N ILE A 404 5.76 -2.54 -4.49
CA ILE A 404 7.12 -2.82 -4.95
C ILE A 404 7.27 -4.28 -5.38
N GLY A 405 6.65 -5.22 -4.67
CA GLY A 405 6.57 -6.62 -5.10
C GLY A 405 5.91 -6.76 -6.47
N GLN A 406 4.78 -6.07 -6.70
CA GLN A 406 4.12 -6.05 -8.01
C GLN A 406 4.99 -5.44 -9.12
N SER A 407 5.70 -4.35 -8.82
CA SER A 407 6.65 -3.72 -9.74
C SER A 407 7.79 -4.68 -10.07
N LEU A 408 8.32 -5.40 -9.09
CA LEU A 408 9.33 -6.44 -9.29
C LEU A 408 8.80 -7.58 -10.17
N GLY A 409 7.54 -7.99 -9.99
CA GLY A 409 6.84 -8.90 -10.90
C GLY A 409 6.85 -8.45 -12.36
N SER A 410 6.73 -7.14 -12.61
CA SER A 410 6.81 -6.57 -13.96
C SER A 410 8.23 -6.56 -14.52
N VAL A 411 9.26 -6.51 -13.68
CA VAL A 411 10.67 -6.67 -14.09
C VAL A 411 10.98 -8.13 -14.41
N LEU A 412 10.51 -9.07 -13.58
CA LEU A 412 10.81 -10.51 -13.68
C LEU A 412 10.44 -11.15 -15.03
N ARG A 413 9.41 -10.63 -15.71
CA ARG A 413 8.99 -11.05 -17.06
C ARG A 413 9.94 -10.64 -18.19
N HIS A 414 10.86 -9.70 -17.94
CA HIS A 414 11.76 -9.15 -18.96
C HIS A 414 13.22 -9.55 -18.76
N VAL A 415 13.62 -9.91 -17.55
CA VAL A 415 15.01 -10.27 -17.23
C VAL A 415 15.32 -11.73 -17.58
N PRO A 416 16.59 -12.04 -17.96
CA PRO A 416 17.03 -13.41 -18.22
C PRO A 416 17.09 -14.24 -16.93
N ALA A 417 17.25 -15.57 -17.08
CA ALA A 417 17.26 -16.50 -15.96
C ALA A 417 18.33 -16.20 -14.90
N ASP A 418 19.54 -15.82 -15.33
CA ASP A 418 20.64 -15.46 -14.43
C ASP A 418 20.28 -14.28 -13.52
N SER A 419 19.61 -13.27 -14.06
CA SER A 419 19.13 -12.12 -13.30
C SER A 419 18.01 -12.50 -12.33
N VAL A 420 17.09 -13.39 -12.72
CA VAL A 420 16.06 -13.94 -11.81
C VAL A 420 16.72 -14.65 -10.63
N HIS A 421 17.75 -15.46 -10.89
CA HIS A 421 18.49 -16.17 -9.85
C HIS A 421 19.26 -15.20 -8.94
N GLY A 422 19.83 -14.12 -9.48
CA GLY A 422 20.43 -13.04 -8.71
C GLY A 422 19.44 -12.33 -7.78
N ILE A 423 18.25 -12.00 -8.29
CA ILE A 423 17.14 -11.42 -7.50
C ILE A 423 16.71 -12.39 -6.40
N TYR A 424 16.52 -13.67 -6.74
CA TYR A 424 16.16 -14.72 -5.79
C TYR A 424 17.17 -14.83 -4.65
N LYS A 425 18.48 -14.80 -4.93
CA LYS A 425 19.52 -14.83 -3.90
C LYS A 425 19.42 -13.65 -2.93
N ILE A 426 19.13 -12.45 -3.42
CA ILE A 426 18.91 -11.28 -2.56
C ILE A 426 17.69 -11.49 -1.65
N LEU A 427 16.57 -11.91 -2.23
CA LEU A 427 15.33 -12.17 -1.48
C LEU A 427 15.50 -13.30 -0.45
N TYR A 428 16.24 -14.36 -0.81
CA TYR A 428 16.57 -15.46 0.09
C TYR A 428 17.32 -14.95 1.32
N ARG A 429 18.35 -14.13 1.12
CA ARG A 429 19.12 -13.52 2.23
C ARG A 429 18.26 -12.60 3.09
N MET A 430 17.30 -11.88 2.52
CA MET A 430 16.37 -11.03 3.27
C MET A 430 15.42 -11.82 4.19
N VAL A 431 15.01 -13.02 3.80
CA VAL A 431 14.14 -13.88 4.62
C VAL A 431 14.96 -14.70 5.63
N MET A 432 16.09 -15.27 5.21
CA MET A 432 16.93 -16.08 6.10
C MET A 432 17.69 -15.24 7.12
N GLN A 433 18.32 -14.15 6.70
CA GLN A 433 19.09 -13.23 7.56
C GLN A 433 20.22 -13.88 8.40
N ASP A 434 20.56 -15.15 8.13
CA ASP A 434 21.56 -15.91 8.90
C ASP A 434 22.99 -15.36 8.72
N ASP A 435 23.28 -14.76 7.57
CA ASP A 435 24.61 -14.29 7.17
C ASP A 435 24.81 -12.77 7.32
N LEU A 436 23.84 -12.06 7.92
CA LEU A 436 23.80 -10.59 7.94
C LEU A 436 24.34 -9.95 9.23
N HIS A 437 24.85 -10.76 10.17
CA HIS A 437 25.42 -10.30 11.45
C HIS A 437 24.55 -9.24 12.16
N LEU A 438 23.23 -9.44 12.16
CA LEU A 438 22.26 -8.54 12.78
C LEU A 438 22.13 -8.86 14.27
N GLU A 439 21.98 -7.84 15.11
CA GLU A 439 21.72 -8.04 16.55
C GLU A 439 20.36 -8.71 16.78
N MET A 440 19.38 -8.39 15.93
CA MET A 440 18.04 -8.96 15.94
C MET A 440 17.51 -9.13 14.52
N LEU A 441 16.77 -10.22 14.30
CA LEU A 441 16.04 -10.45 13.06
C LEU A 441 15.00 -9.34 12.85
N GLN A 442 14.95 -8.81 11.62
CA GLN A 442 13.99 -7.76 11.27
C GLN A 442 12.81 -8.34 10.52
N TRP A 443 11.65 -8.43 11.19
CA TRP A 443 10.41 -8.96 10.60
C TRP A 443 10.00 -8.23 9.32
N SER A 444 10.15 -6.90 9.28
CA SER A 444 9.78 -6.08 8.11
C SER A 444 10.62 -6.38 6.87
N VAL A 445 11.89 -6.75 7.05
CA VAL A 445 12.79 -7.19 5.98
C VAL A 445 12.41 -8.60 5.52
N CYS A 446 12.11 -9.50 6.46
CA CYS A 446 11.61 -10.84 6.17
C CYS A 446 10.31 -10.77 5.35
N HIS A 447 9.34 -9.98 5.80
CA HIS A 447 8.12 -9.68 5.06
C HIS A 447 8.41 -9.15 3.66
N GLY A 448 9.29 -8.14 3.52
CA GLY A 448 9.67 -7.59 2.22
C GLY A 448 10.26 -8.63 1.28
N GLY A 449 11.15 -9.49 1.79
CA GLY A 449 11.74 -10.60 1.05
C GLY A 449 10.70 -11.61 0.58
N MET A 450 9.76 -11.98 1.47
CA MET A 450 8.68 -12.91 1.16
C MET A 450 7.69 -12.33 0.14
N VAL A 451 7.37 -11.03 0.22
CA VAL A 451 6.57 -10.35 -0.81
C VAL A 451 7.26 -10.43 -2.17
N GLY A 452 8.55 -10.14 -2.25
CA GLY A 452 9.30 -10.27 -3.50
C GLY A 452 9.28 -11.71 -4.03
N LEU A 453 9.48 -12.69 -3.15
CA LEU A 453 9.49 -14.12 -3.49
C LEU A 453 8.16 -14.60 -4.04
N ARG A 454 7.04 -14.12 -3.49
CA ARG A 454 5.69 -14.40 -3.99
C ARG A 454 5.56 -14.08 -5.48
N TYR A 455 6.11 -12.96 -5.94
CA TYR A 455 6.07 -12.60 -7.36
C TYR A 455 7.09 -13.37 -8.20
N VAL A 456 8.23 -13.78 -7.64
CA VAL A 456 9.15 -14.72 -8.32
C VAL A 456 8.43 -16.02 -8.65
N VAL A 457 7.77 -16.63 -7.66
CA VAL A 457 7.00 -17.87 -7.83
C VAL A 457 5.84 -17.69 -8.81
N ALA A 458 5.11 -16.57 -8.73
CA ALA A 458 3.93 -16.33 -9.55
C ALA A 458 4.25 -16.00 -11.02
N VAL A 459 5.39 -15.33 -11.29
CA VAL A 459 5.75 -14.86 -12.63
C VAL A 459 6.71 -15.81 -13.33
N ARG A 460 7.71 -16.34 -12.62
CA ARG A 460 8.78 -17.19 -13.18
C ARG A 460 8.70 -18.63 -12.69
N LYS A 461 7.47 -19.16 -12.67
CA LYS A 461 7.20 -20.57 -12.34
C LYS A 461 7.93 -21.52 -13.29
N ASP A 462 8.14 -21.12 -14.54
CA ASP A 462 8.95 -21.84 -15.54
C ASP A 462 10.34 -22.18 -15.01
N LEU A 463 11.11 -21.16 -14.63
CA LEU A 463 12.48 -21.33 -14.13
C LEU A 463 12.53 -22.04 -12.79
N LEU A 464 11.56 -21.73 -11.92
CA LEU A 464 11.48 -22.34 -10.61
C LEU A 464 11.31 -23.86 -10.73
N LEU A 465 10.51 -24.35 -11.68
CA LEU A 465 10.30 -25.80 -11.85
C LEU A 465 11.49 -26.54 -12.47
N GLU A 466 12.40 -25.83 -13.14
CA GLU A 466 13.63 -26.40 -13.73
C GLU A 466 14.79 -26.44 -12.73
N ASP A 467 14.84 -25.51 -11.78
CA ASP A 467 15.89 -25.38 -10.77
C ASP A 467 15.47 -25.98 -9.41
N ASN A 468 15.94 -27.21 -9.13
CA ASN A 468 15.68 -27.89 -7.86
C ASN A 468 16.17 -27.11 -6.63
N GLU A 469 17.30 -26.40 -6.72
CA GLU A 469 17.83 -25.63 -5.59
C GLU A 469 16.92 -24.44 -5.27
N MET A 470 16.36 -23.82 -6.31
CA MET A 470 15.41 -22.72 -6.15
C MET A 470 14.10 -23.18 -5.51
N ILE A 471 13.53 -24.33 -5.92
CA ILE A 471 12.33 -24.89 -5.26
C ILE A 471 12.61 -25.19 -3.79
N ASP A 472 13.71 -25.90 -3.51
CA ASP A 472 14.05 -26.31 -2.14
C ASP A 472 14.28 -25.11 -1.24
N GLY A 473 14.93 -24.08 -1.76
CA GLY A 473 15.09 -22.83 -1.03
C GLY A 473 13.77 -22.10 -0.83
N VAL A 474 12.90 -21.97 -1.85
CA VAL A 474 11.56 -21.35 -1.69
C VAL A 474 10.73 -22.07 -0.63
N VAL A 475 10.70 -23.41 -0.64
CA VAL A 475 10.00 -24.21 0.37
C VAL A 475 10.58 -23.92 1.76
N ARG A 476 11.90 -23.90 1.90
CA ARG A 476 12.56 -23.56 3.17
C ARG A 476 12.20 -22.16 3.66
N LEU A 477 12.18 -21.17 2.76
CA LEU A 477 11.78 -19.80 3.08
C LEU A 477 10.32 -19.74 3.57
N VAL A 478 9.41 -20.44 2.89
CA VAL A 478 7.98 -20.50 3.27
C VAL A 478 7.81 -21.17 4.62
N MET A 479 8.46 -22.32 4.86
CA MET A 479 8.37 -23.02 6.14
C MET A 479 8.88 -22.14 7.29
N LYS A 480 10.04 -21.48 7.11
CA LYS A 480 10.54 -20.49 8.08
C LYS A 480 9.53 -19.37 8.32
N GLY A 481 8.98 -18.79 7.25
CA GLY A 481 8.03 -17.68 7.37
C GLY A 481 6.68 -18.06 7.98
N LEU A 482 6.26 -19.33 7.89
CA LEU A 482 5.07 -19.85 8.58
C LEU A 482 5.30 -20.07 10.08
N GLU A 483 6.56 -20.29 10.50
CA GLU A 483 6.98 -20.43 11.90
C GLU A 483 7.27 -19.08 12.59
N GLU A 484 7.35 -17.99 11.83
CA GLU A 484 7.57 -16.64 12.37
C GLU A 484 6.40 -16.16 13.25
N HIS A 485 6.71 -15.35 14.26
CA HIS A 485 5.70 -14.83 15.19
C HIS A 485 4.78 -13.78 14.52
N ASP A 486 5.34 -12.97 13.63
CA ASP A 486 4.62 -11.88 12.97
C ASP A 486 3.55 -12.41 12.01
N ASP A 487 2.31 -11.92 12.16
CA ASP A 487 1.17 -12.36 11.35
C ASP A 487 1.31 -11.97 9.87
N ASP A 488 1.85 -10.79 9.57
CA ASP A 488 1.99 -10.36 8.18
C ASP A 488 2.97 -11.29 7.45
N VAL A 489 4.07 -11.67 8.10
CA VAL A 489 5.05 -12.64 7.56
C VAL A 489 4.41 -14.01 7.32
N ARG A 490 3.65 -14.54 8.27
CA ARG A 490 2.93 -15.83 8.10
C ARG A 490 1.95 -15.77 6.94
N SER A 491 1.18 -14.69 6.85
CA SER A 491 0.17 -14.46 5.81
C SER A 491 0.79 -14.48 4.40
N VAL A 492 1.86 -13.71 4.18
CA VAL A 492 2.52 -13.65 2.87
C VAL A 492 3.27 -14.95 2.54
N SER A 493 3.80 -15.65 3.56
CA SER A 493 4.45 -16.97 3.38
C SER A 493 3.45 -18.00 2.87
N ALA A 494 2.27 -18.09 3.49
CA ALA A 494 1.20 -18.95 3.02
C ALA A 494 0.76 -18.60 1.58
N ALA A 495 0.62 -17.31 1.29
CA ALA A 495 0.24 -16.82 -0.03
C ALA A 495 1.29 -17.07 -1.13
N THR A 496 2.57 -17.24 -0.75
CA THR A 496 3.68 -17.51 -1.66
C THR A 496 3.62 -18.92 -2.24
N LEU A 497 3.19 -19.91 -1.45
CA LEU A 497 3.14 -21.30 -1.89
C LEU A 497 1.87 -21.65 -2.69
N LEU A 498 0.77 -20.91 -2.49
CA LEU A 498 -0.52 -21.17 -3.15
C LEU A 498 -0.43 -21.40 -4.68
N PRO A 499 0.25 -20.55 -5.48
CA PRO A 499 0.30 -20.73 -6.95
C PRO A 499 1.08 -21.97 -7.43
N MET A 500 1.88 -22.58 -6.55
CA MET A 500 2.71 -23.76 -6.84
C MET A 500 2.38 -24.96 -5.95
N ALA A 501 1.23 -24.93 -5.24
CA ALA A 501 0.89 -25.96 -4.25
C ALA A 501 0.85 -27.37 -4.86
N LYS A 502 0.30 -27.51 -6.07
CA LYS A 502 0.24 -28.78 -6.80
C LYS A 502 1.62 -29.31 -7.15
N GLU A 503 2.47 -28.44 -7.70
CA GLU A 503 3.83 -28.79 -8.11
C GLU A 503 4.69 -29.12 -6.90
N PHE A 504 4.56 -28.37 -5.80
CA PHE A 504 5.19 -28.68 -4.51
C PHE A 504 4.85 -30.09 -4.03
N VAL A 505 3.55 -30.44 -3.99
CA VAL A 505 3.09 -31.77 -3.57
C VAL A 505 3.67 -32.88 -4.45
N THR A 506 3.75 -32.64 -5.75
CA THR A 506 4.24 -33.63 -6.71
C THR A 506 5.77 -33.80 -6.64
N MET A 507 6.51 -32.69 -6.53
CA MET A 507 7.97 -32.68 -6.66
C MET A 507 8.71 -32.89 -5.33
N ARG A 508 8.08 -32.56 -4.20
CA ARG A 508 8.68 -32.64 -2.85
C ARG A 508 7.73 -33.30 -1.83
N PRO A 509 7.32 -34.55 -2.06
CA PRO A 509 6.42 -35.26 -1.14
C PRO A 509 7.01 -35.40 0.27
N GLY A 510 8.34 -35.49 0.41
CA GLY A 510 9.02 -35.59 1.70
C GLY A 510 8.90 -34.36 2.61
N SER A 511 8.56 -33.18 2.05
CA SER A 511 8.39 -31.94 2.81
C SER A 511 6.94 -31.69 3.24
N ILE A 512 5.98 -32.50 2.77
CA ILE A 512 4.55 -32.30 3.02
C ILE A 512 4.22 -32.42 4.51
N ASP A 513 4.68 -33.48 5.19
CA ASP A 513 4.35 -33.71 6.61
C ASP A 513 4.86 -32.57 7.50
N GLY A 514 6.10 -32.12 7.27
CA GLY A 514 6.67 -30.98 7.99
C GLY A 514 5.86 -29.70 7.79
N LEU A 515 5.45 -29.42 6.54
CA LEU A 515 4.65 -28.22 6.24
C LEU A 515 3.27 -28.28 6.89
N ILE A 516 2.58 -29.43 6.82
CA ILE A 516 1.27 -29.64 7.43
C ILE A 516 1.35 -29.46 8.95
N ASN A 517 2.39 -30.02 9.58
CA ASN A 517 2.61 -29.85 11.02
C ASN A 517 2.81 -28.38 11.41
N ILE A 518 3.61 -27.62 10.65
CA ILE A 518 3.81 -26.18 10.88
C ILE A 518 2.49 -25.42 10.75
N MET A 519 1.68 -25.69 9.72
CA MET A 519 0.40 -25.01 9.52
C MET A 519 -0.61 -25.32 10.63
N TRP A 520 -0.70 -26.57 11.08
CA TRP A 520 -1.59 -26.91 12.20
C TRP A 520 -1.08 -26.39 13.54
N GLY A 521 0.24 -26.32 13.72
CA GLY A 521 0.86 -25.65 14.87
C GLY A 521 0.54 -24.16 14.89
N SER A 522 0.71 -23.47 13.75
CA SER A 522 0.40 -22.05 13.64
C SER A 522 -1.09 -21.74 13.81
N LEU A 523 -1.99 -22.70 13.58
CA LEU A 523 -3.42 -22.59 13.89
C LEU A 523 -3.76 -22.88 15.36
N ALA A 524 -2.93 -23.66 16.06
CA ALA A 524 -3.15 -24.04 17.46
C ALA A 524 -2.75 -22.94 18.44
N ASP A 525 -1.72 -22.15 18.10
CA ASP A 525 -1.23 -21.03 18.93
C ASP A 525 -2.10 -19.76 18.82
N LEU A 526 -3.11 -19.76 17.94
CA LEU A 526 -4.02 -18.65 17.71
C LEU A 526 -5.15 -18.62 18.76
N GLY A 527 -4.78 -18.31 20.01
CA GLY A 527 -5.73 -17.89 21.04
C GLY A 527 -6.23 -16.44 20.85
N ASP A 528 -5.74 -15.72 19.83
CA ASP A 528 -6.04 -14.33 19.55
C ASP A 528 -6.99 -14.20 18.34
N ASP A 529 -8.22 -13.75 18.60
CA ASP A 529 -9.31 -13.56 17.62
C ASP A 529 -9.06 -12.41 16.62
N LEU A 530 -7.82 -11.93 16.49
CA LEU A 530 -7.40 -10.80 15.67
C LEU A 530 -6.31 -11.15 14.64
N SER A 531 -5.87 -12.40 14.56
CA SER A 531 -4.79 -12.76 13.62
C SER A 531 -5.23 -12.69 12.16
N ALA A 532 -4.65 -11.75 11.43
CA ALA A 532 -4.88 -11.55 10.00
C ALA A 532 -4.31 -12.68 9.12
N SER A 533 -3.34 -13.44 9.63
CA SER A 533 -2.65 -14.52 8.89
C SER A 533 -3.49 -15.78 8.73
N THR A 534 -4.38 -16.02 9.70
CA THR A 534 -5.28 -17.17 9.80
C THR A 534 -5.96 -17.51 8.47
N GLY A 535 -6.53 -16.51 7.79
CA GLY A 535 -7.27 -16.73 6.54
C GLY A 535 -6.40 -17.30 5.43
N LYS A 536 -5.16 -16.83 5.29
CA LYS A 536 -4.22 -17.31 4.26
C LYS A 536 -3.62 -18.66 4.59
N ILE A 537 -3.37 -18.94 5.86
CA ILE A 537 -2.94 -20.26 6.33
C ILE A 537 -4.04 -21.30 6.04
N MET A 538 -5.30 -20.95 6.32
CA MET A 538 -6.45 -21.82 6.01
C MET A 538 -6.66 -22.03 4.51
N ASP A 539 -6.53 -20.98 3.69
CA ASP A 539 -6.60 -21.09 2.23
C ASP A 539 -5.54 -22.11 1.72
N LEU A 540 -4.31 -22.02 2.23
CA LEU A 540 -3.22 -22.93 1.88
C LEU A 540 -3.48 -24.36 2.37
N LEU A 541 -3.88 -24.53 3.63
CA LEU A 541 -4.22 -25.83 4.21
C LEU A 541 -5.34 -26.52 3.43
N ALA A 542 -6.43 -25.80 3.14
CA ALA A 542 -7.54 -26.32 2.36
C ALA A 542 -7.10 -26.74 0.95
N THR A 543 -6.29 -25.89 0.30
CA THR A 543 -5.75 -26.19 -1.04
C THR A 543 -4.87 -27.44 -1.00
N LEU A 544 -3.99 -27.58 -0.02
CA LEU A 544 -3.11 -28.75 0.09
C LEU A 544 -3.90 -30.04 0.38
N CYS A 545 -4.85 -29.99 1.30
CA CYS A 545 -5.70 -31.15 1.60
C CYS A 545 -6.65 -31.54 0.47
N SER A 546 -6.81 -30.71 -0.58
CA SER A 546 -7.55 -31.12 -1.79
C SER A 546 -6.78 -32.13 -2.64
N TYR A 547 -5.49 -32.34 -2.40
CA TYR A 547 -4.65 -33.30 -3.12
C TYR A 547 -4.61 -34.66 -2.41
N PRO A 548 -4.88 -35.79 -3.11
CA PRO A 548 -4.88 -37.13 -2.51
C PRO A 548 -3.56 -37.51 -1.83
N GLU A 549 -2.43 -37.06 -2.38
CA GLU A 549 -1.09 -37.34 -1.85
C GLU A 549 -0.89 -36.76 -0.46
N VAL A 550 -1.46 -35.56 -0.21
CA VAL A 550 -1.41 -34.91 1.10
C VAL A 550 -2.27 -35.67 2.11
N LEU A 551 -3.45 -36.15 1.69
CA LEU A 551 -4.33 -36.94 2.55
C LEU A 551 -3.68 -38.25 2.96
N GLN A 552 -3.04 -38.95 2.02
CA GLN A 552 -2.32 -40.18 2.30
C GLN A 552 -1.14 -39.94 3.28
N ALA A 553 -0.43 -38.82 3.12
CA ALA A 553 0.62 -38.43 4.07
C ALA A 553 0.04 -38.19 5.47
N MET A 554 -1.08 -37.45 5.57
CA MET A 554 -1.77 -37.19 6.83
C MET A 554 -2.31 -38.46 7.49
N GLU A 555 -2.87 -39.40 6.73
CA GLU A 555 -3.33 -40.70 7.23
C GLU A 555 -2.16 -41.54 7.79
N THR A 556 -1.02 -41.53 7.10
CA THR A 556 0.19 -42.22 7.55
C THR A 556 0.70 -41.63 8.87
N SER A 557 0.71 -40.29 8.99
CA SER A 557 1.09 -39.60 10.21
C SER A 557 0.09 -39.83 11.35
N ALA A 558 -1.22 -39.86 11.04
CA ALA A 558 -2.28 -40.14 12.02
C ALA A 558 -2.22 -41.58 12.55
N ALA A 559 -1.72 -42.54 11.77
CA ALA A 559 -1.50 -43.91 12.22
C ALA A 559 -0.33 -44.03 13.23
N GLN A 560 0.60 -43.08 13.21
CA GLN A 560 1.72 -43.00 14.15
C GLN A 560 1.38 -42.15 15.39
N ASP A 561 0.59 -41.09 15.19
CA ASP A 561 0.21 -40.12 16.20
C ASP A 561 -1.27 -39.74 16.04
N GLU A 562 -2.11 -40.21 16.95
CA GLU A 562 -3.56 -39.98 16.91
C GLU A 562 -3.92 -38.48 16.98
N GLU A 563 -3.05 -37.64 17.58
CA GLU A 563 -3.25 -36.18 17.66
C GLU A 563 -3.24 -35.50 16.28
N ARG A 564 -2.69 -36.18 15.26
CA ARG A 564 -2.64 -35.73 13.86
C ARG A 564 -3.83 -36.23 13.02
N SER A 565 -4.79 -36.92 13.63
CA SER A 565 -6.00 -37.36 12.94
C SER A 565 -6.96 -36.20 12.62
N PHE A 566 -7.72 -36.31 11.53
CA PHE A 566 -8.77 -35.34 11.19
C PHE A 566 -9.81 -35.18 12.31
N THR A 567 -10.04 -36.22 13.11
CA THR A 567 -10.92 -36.18 14.30
C THR A 567 -10.51 -35.12 15.30
N LEU A 568 -9.20 -34.91 15.51
CA LEU A 568 -8.67 -33.95 16.47
C LEU A 568 -8.23 -32.63 15.83
N LEU A 569 -7.79 -32.66 14.57
CA LEU A 569 -7.34 -31.46 13.85
C LEU A 569 -8.51 -30.58 13.36
N VAL A 570 -9.53 -31.15 12.70
CA VAL A 570 -10.62 -30.35 12.11
C VAL A 570 -11.39 -29.55 13.17
N PRO A 571 -11.69 -30.09 14.37
CA PRO A 571 -12.30 -29.30 15.44
C PRO A 571 -11.51 -28.09 15.91
N ARG A 572 -10.19 -28.02 15.66
CA ARG A 572 -9.37 -26.84 15.94
C ARG A 572 -9.76 -25.64 15.06
N LEU A 573 -10.47 -25.87 13.95
CA LEU A 573 -10.97 -24.81 13.08
C LEU A 573 -12.28 -24.18 13.58
N TYR A 574 -12.99 -24.83 14.50
CA TYR A 574 -14.32 -24.39 14.94
C TYR A 574 -14.35 -23.01 15.62
N PRO A 575 -13.34 -22.60 16.42
CA PRO A 575 -13.23 -21.23 16.95
C PRO A 575 -13.33 -20.15 15.88
N PHE A 576 -12.78 -20.40 14.70
CA PHE A 576 -12.69 -19.41 13.63
C PHE A 576 -14.00 -19.23 12.84
N LEU A 577 -15.02 -20.07 13.06
CA LEU A 577 -16.34 -19.89 12.44
C LEU A 577 -16.98 -18.55 12.82
N ARG A 578 -16.68 -18.04 14.02
CA ARG A 578 -17.15 -16.74 14.53
C ARG A 578 -15.99 -15.76 14.76
N HIS A 579 -14.93 -15.86 13.95
CA HIS A 579 -13.81 -14.93 13.98
C HIS A 579 -14.26 -13.49 13.65
N THR A 580 -13.58 -12.50 14.20
CA THR A 580 -13.90 -11.07 14.00
C THR A 580 -13.76 -10.66 12.52
N ILE A 581 -12.71 -11.13 11.85
CA ILE A 581 -12.42 -10.86 10.44
C ILE A 581 -13.31 -11.73 9.52
N THR A 582 -14.10 -11.10 8.66
CA THR A 582 -15.03 -11.77 7.73
C THR A 582 -14.34 -12.72 6.74
N SER A 583 -13.17 -12.35 6.21
CA SER A 583 -12.42 -13.20 5.28
C SER A 583 -11.94 -14.51 5.94
N VAL A 584 -11.61 -14.49 7.24
CA VAL A 584 -11.25 -15.68 8.01
C VAL A 584 -12.47 -16.60 8.15
N ARG A 585 -13.64 -16.07 8.54
CA ARG A 585 -14.88 -16.85 8.62
C ARG A 585 -15.20 -17.57 7.31
N LEU A 586 -15.05 -16.86 6.18
CA LEU A 586 -15.23 -17.44 4.86
C LEU A 586 -14.18 -18.51 4.52
N ALA A 587 -12.91 -18.30 4.85
CA ALA A 587 -11.82 -19.25 4.62
C ALA A 587 -12.05 -20.57 5.39
N VAL A 588 -12.50 -20.50 6.64
CA VAL A 588 -12.86 -21.68 7.45
C VAL A 588 -13.95 -22.50 6.77
N LEU A 589 -15.00 -21.84 6.28
CA LEU A 589 -16.10 -22.53 5.62
C LEU A 589 -15.64 -23.22 4.32
N LYS A 590 -14.78 -22.56 3.53
CA LYS A 590 -14.16 -23.16 2.33
C LYS A 590 -13.28 -24.37 2.68
N ALA A 591 -12.53 -24.30 3.78
CA ALA A 591 -11.74 -25.42 4.28
C ALA A 591 -12.64 -26.60 4.70
N LEU A 592 -13.68 -26.35 5.49
CA LEU A 592 -14.65 -27.37 5.91
C LEU A 592 -15.40 -27.99 4.73
N MET A 593 -15.76 -27.18 3.73
CA MET A 593 -16.33 -27.68 2.47
C MET A 593 -15.39 -28.66 1.79
N THR A 594 -14.09 -28.31 1.71
CA THR A 594 -13.07 -29.18 1.13
C THR A 594 -13.04 -30.51 1.87
N PHE A 595 -12.95 -30.50 3.21
CA PHE A 595 -12.92 -31.71 4.03
C PHE A 595 -14.20 -32.56 3.96
N ALA A 596 -15.37 -31.92 3.82
CA ALA A 596 -16.63 -32.63 3.63
C ALA A 596 -16.67 -33.39 2.29
N ASN A 597 -15.98 -32.88 1.27
CA ASN A 597 -15.93 -33.48 -0.06
C ASN A 597 -14.82 -34.55 -0.23
N LEU A 598 -13.96 -34.77 0.78
CA LEU A 598 -12.87 -35.76 0.72
C LEU A 598 -13.34 -37.23 0.82
N GLY A 599 -14.63 -37.47 1.04
CA GLY A 599 -15.23 -38.80 1.04
C GLY A 599 -15.40 -39.44 2.43
N ALA A 600 -16.35 -40.36 2.52
CA ALA A 600 -16.86 -40.92 3.79
C ALA A 600 -15.86 -41.74 4.63
N GLN A 601 -14.67 -42.07 4.10
CA GLN A 601 -13.61 -42.74 4.88
C GLN A 601 -12.77 -41.73 5.67
N ASN A 602 -12.54 -40.53 5.12
CA ASN A 602 -11.63 -39.53 5.67
C ASN A 602 -12.34 -38.47 6.51
N SER A 603 -13.67 -38.35 6.37
CA SER A 603 -14.51 -37.47 7.20
C SER A 603 -14.97 -38.12 8.53
N ARG A 604 -14.46 -39.31 8.89
CA ARG A 604 -14.89 -40.03 10.09
C ARG A 604 -14.35 -39.35 11.35
N GLY A 605 -15.21 -39.17 12.35
CA GLY A 605 -14.85 -38.67 13.69
C GLY A 605 -15.22 -37.21 13.96
N TRP A 606 -14.88 -36.27 13.08
CA TRP A 606 -15.22 -34.84 13.27
C TRP A 606 -16.60 -34.47 12.71
N LEU A 607 -17.08 -35.21 11.71
CA LEU A 607 -18.35 -34.98 11.03
C LEU A 607 -19.49 -35.61 11.85
N ASN A 608 -20.02 -34.85 12.81
CA ASN A 608 -20.99 -35.28 13.81
C ASN A 608 -21.96 -34.14 14.18
N GLY A 609 -22.84 -34.36 15.16
CA GLY A 609 -23.84 -33.38 15.59
C GLY A 609 -23.27 -32.03 16.01
N ARG A 610 -22.04 -32.00 16.56
CA ARG A 610 -21.38 -30.77 17.01
C ARG A 610 -21.10 -29.82 15.85
N ILE A 611 -20.53 -30.28 14.74
CA ILE A 611 -20.27 -29.39 13.61
C ILE A 611 -21.57 -28.97 12.91
N LEU A 612 -22.57 -29.85 12.79
CA LEU A 612 -23.89 -29.49 12.29
C LEU A 612 -24.47 -28.33 13.11
N ARG A 613 -24.43 -28.44 14.45
CA ARG A 613 -24.92 -27.38 15.31
C ARG A 613 -24.18 -26.05 15.11
N LEU A 614 -22.85 -26.07 15.02
CA LEU A 614 -22.05 -24.86 14.85
C LEU A 614 -22.31 -24.17 13.50
N ILE A 615 -22.44 -24.95 12.41
CA ILE A 615 -22.78 -24.40 11.09
C ILE A 615 -24.21 -23.84 11.07
N PHE A 616 -25.17 -24.52 11.69
CA PHE A 616 -26.54 -24.00 11.78
C PHE A 616 -26.60 -22.70 12.60
N GLN A 617 -25.87 -22.63 13.71
CA GLN A 617 -25.70 -21.39 14.46
C GLN A 617 -25.07 -20.30 13.59
N ASN A 618 -24.08 -20.63 12.76
CA ASN A 618 -23.45 -19.69 11.82
C ASN A 618 -24.50 -19.07 10.88
N ILE A 619 -25.38 -19.89 10.28
CA ILE A 619 -26.49 -19.43 9.42
C ILE A 619 -27.41 -18.44 10.16
N LEU A 620 -27.69 -18.69 11.45
CA LEU A 620 -28.56 -17.84 12.26
C LEU A 620 -27.96 -16.46 12.59
N VAL A 621 -26.62 -16.36 12.70
CA VAL A 621 -25.96 -15.12 13.15
C VAL A 621 -25.06 -14.43 12.12
N GLU A 622 -24.87 -15.03 10.95
CA GLU A 622 -24.03 -14.44 9.90
C GLU A 622 -24.70 -13.23 9.23
N ARG A 623 -23.95 -12.12 9.15
CA ARG A 623 -24.39 -10.84 8.59
C ARG A 623 -23.92 -10.66 7.16
N ASP A 624 -22.74 -11.18 6.84
CA ASP A 624 -22.19 -11.12 5.49
C ASP A 624 -22.89 -12.11 4.55
N ARG A 625 -23.20 -11.67 3.34
CA ARG A 625 -23.97 -12.49 2.38
C ARG A 625 -23.15 -13.62 1.79
N GLU A 626 -21.89 -13.37 1.45
CA GLU A 626 -21.02 -14.39 0.86
C GLU A 626 -20.74 -15.51 1.87
N THR A 627 -20.43 -15.13 3.11
CA THR A 627 -20.20 -16.05 4.22
C THR A 627 -21.46 -16.85 4.58
N LEU A 628 -22.64 -16.21 4.57
CA LEU A 628 -23.91 -16.90 4.80
C LEU A 628 -24.20 -17.94 3.72
N ASN A 629 -24.04 -17.59 2.44
CA ASN A 629 -24.24 -18.52 1.33
C ASN A 629 -23.31 -19.74 1.45
N MET A 630 -22.03 -19.50 1.73
CA MET A 630 -21.08 -20.60 1.94
C MET A 630 -21.44 -21.45 3.17
N SER A 631 -22.02 -20.86 4.23
CA SER A 631 -22.50 -21.62 5.39
C SER A 631 -23.64 -22.58 5.02
N ILE A 632 -24.56 -22.15 4.15
CA ILE A 632 -25.65 -22.97 3.62
C ILE A 632 -25.11 -24.10 2.74
N ASP A 633 -24.12 -23.80 1.89
CA ASP A 633 -23.47 -24.81 1.05
C ASP A 633 -22.79 -25.88 1.92
N VAL A 634 -22.01 -25.45 2.94
CA VAL A 634 -21.36 -26.36 3.89
C VAL A 634 -22.40 -27.19 4.65
N TRP A 635 -23.45 -26.57 5.18
CA TRP A 635 -24.55 -27.28 5.84
C TRP A 635 -25.12 -28.37 4.96
N THR A 636 -25.44 -28.02 3.71
CA THR A 636 -25.99 -28.95 2.71
C THR A 636 -25.03 -30.12 2.45
N ALA A 637 -23.73 -29.85 2.29
CA ALA A 637 -22.73 -30.89 2.07
C ALA A 637 -22.62 -31.84 3.29
N LEU A 638 -22.55 -31.30 4.50
CA LEU A 638 -22.45 -32.09 5.74
C LEU A 638 -23.70 -32.98 5.94
N VAL A 639 -24.90 -32.42 5.77
CA VAL A 639 -26.16 -33.16 5.88
C VAL A 639 -26.28 -34.22 4.80
N ARG A 640 -25.88 -33.92 3.55
CA ARG A 640 -25.86 -34.93 2.46
C ARG A 640 -24.87 -36.06 2.76
N SER A 641 -23.73 -35.76 3.37
CA SER A 641 -22.75 -36.78 3.75
C SER A 641 -23.28 -37.69 4.86
N LEU A 642 -23.91 -37.15 5.92
CA LEU A 642 -24.48 -37.96 7.00
C LEU A 642 -25.76 -38.69 6.60
N SER A 643 -26.60 -38.09 5.75
CA SER A 643 -27.87 -38.70 5.33
C SER A 643 -27.69 -39.92 4.44
N GLN A 644 -26.46 -40.25 4.01
CA GLN A 644 -26.14 -41.59 3.49
C GLN A 644 -26.50 -42.70 4.48
N THR A 645 -26.47 -42.40 5.78
CA THR A 645 -26.96 -43.26 6.87
C THR A 645 -27.98 -42.48 7.71
N PRO A 646 -29.28 -42.47 7.32
CA PRO A 646 -30.28 -41.59 7.93
C PRO A 646 -30.41 -41.70 9.46
N ASP A 647 -30.28 -42.92 10.00
CA ASP A 647 -30.35 -43.15 11.45
C ASP A 647 -29.21 -42.44 12.19
N VAL A 648 -27.99 -42.49 11.64
CA VAL A 648 -26.83 -41.80 12.20
C VAL A 648 -27.04 -40.29 12.19
N LEU A 649 -27.57 -39.73 11.10
CA LEU A 649 -27.90 -38.31 11.04
C LEU A 649 -28.93 -37.93 12.11
N ALA A 650 -29.98 -38.73 12.26
CA ALA A 650 -31.03 -38.48 13.24
C ALA A 650 -30.47 -38.51 14.67
N ASP A 651 -29.67 -39.54 14.99
CA ASP A 651 -29.06 -39.71 16.32
C ASP A 651 -28.10 -38.57 16.66
N GLU A 652 -27.21 -38.22 15.72
CA GLU A 652 -26.23 -37.13 15.89
C GLU A 652 -26.93 -35.77 16.06
N PHE A 653 -28.02 -35.51 15.33
CA PHE A 653 -28.67 -34.21 15.33
C PHE A 653 -29.78 -34.06 16.39
N ALA A 654 -30.35 -35.15 16.88
CA ALA A 654 -31.50 -35.14 17.80
C ALA A 654 -31.32 -34.22 19.02
N ALA A 655 -30.14 -34.27 19.64
CA ALA A 655 -29.81 -33.46 20.82
C ALA A 655 -29.78 -31.94 20.52
N HIS A 656 -29.65 -31.54 19.26
CA HIS A 656 -29.49 -30.16 18.84
C HIS A 656 -30.77 -29.53 18.29
N VAL A 657 -31.74 -30.33 17.82
CA VAL A 657 -32.99 -29.85 17.19
C VAL A 657 -33.76 -28.89 18.09
N GLY A 658 -34.01 -29.25 19.34
CA GLY A 658 -34.83 -28.46 20.27
C GLY A 658 -34.34 -27.02 20.44
N PRO A 659 -33.07 -26.79 20.84
CA PRO A 659 -32.48 -25.46 20.92
C PRO A 659 -32.48 -24.69 19.59
N LEU A 660 -32.10 -25.33 18.48
CA LEU A 660 -32.00 -24.67 17.18
C LEU A 660 -33.36 -24.27 16.62
N MET A 661 -34.39 -25.09 16.83
CA MET A 661 -35.77 -24.77 16.43
C MET A 661 -36.30 -23.55 17.19
N ARG A 662 -36.00 -23.44 18.49
CA ARG A 662 -36.37 -22.26 19.30
C ARG A 662 -35.69 -20.99 18.81
N LEU A 663 -34.43 -21.06 18.37
CA LEU A 663 -33.71 -19.93 17.79
C LEU A 663 -34.26 -19.55 16.41
N THR A 664 -34.57 -20.55 15.57
CA THR A 664 -35.11 -20.34 14.22
C THR A 664 -36.50 -19.71 14.25
N LEU A 665 -37.35 -20.16 15.18
CA LEU A 665 -38.69 -19.62 15.38
C LEU A 665 -38.72 -18.41 16.32
N HIS A 666 -37.55 -17.93 16.78
CA HIS A 666 -37.49 -16.77 17.67
C HIS A 666 -37.99 -15.52 16.94
N PRO A 667 -38.92 -14.76 17.54
CA PRO A 667 -39.48 -13.57 16.91
C PRO A 667 -38.39 -12.54 16.61
N VAL A 668 -38.62 -11.78 15.55
CA VAL A 668 -37.82 -10.60 15.19
C VAL A 668 -38.50 -9.37 15.80
N GLY A 669 -37.75 -8.55 16.52
CA GLY A 669 -38.25 -7.31 17.11
C GLY A 669 -38.52 -6.22 16.08
N VAL A 670 -38.90 -5.03 16.55
CA VAL A 670 -39.01 -3.82 15.71
C VAL A 670 -37.94 -2.80 16.11
N SER A 671 -37.73 -1.77 15.29
CA SER A 671 -36.81 -0.66 15.62
C SER A 671 -37.07 -0.14 17.04
N ARG A 672 -36.02 0.05 17.84
CA ARG A 672 -36.05 0.42 19.27
C ARG A 672 -36.77 -0.56 20.22
N HIS A 673 -37.21 -1.71 19.74
CA HIS A 673 -37.79 -2.79 20.54
C HIS A 673 -37.17 -4.14 20.14
N PRO A 674 -35.86 -4.33 20.42
CA PRO A 674 -35.18 -5.58 20.11
C PRO A 674 -35.72 -6.72 20.98
N LEU A 675 -35.81 -7.92 20.40
CA LEU A 675 -36.20 -9.14 21.10
C LEU A 675 -34.97 -10.07 21.14
N PRO A 676 -34.24 -10.13 22.28
CA PRO A 676 -33.00 -10.89 22.38
C PRO A 676 -33.25 -12.40 22.33
N MET A 677 -32.48 -13.10 21.50
CA MET A 677 -32.43 -14.55 21.49
C MET A 677 -31.80 -15.07 22.81
N PRO A 678 -32.28 -16.20 23.35
CA PRO A 678 -31.68 -16.75 24.57
C PRO A 678 -30.24 -17.25 24.32
N ALA A 679 -29.25 -16.50 24.81
CA ALA A 679 -27.82 -16.77 24.58
C ALA A 679 -27.39 -18.20 25.01
N HIS A 680 -28.00 -18.76 26.04
CA HIS A 680 -27.72 -20.12 26.52
C HIS A 680 -28.07 -21.23 25.50
N LEU A 681 -28.84 -20.92 24.45
CA LEU A 681 -29.11 -21.84 23.35
C LEU A 681 -27.99 -21.87 22.31
N PHE A 682 -27.03 -20.95 22.35
CA PHE A 682 -25.84 -21.01 21.52
C PHE A 682 -24.76 -21.83 22.22
N GLN A 683 -24.23 -22.84 21.53
CA GLN A 683 -23.09 -23.64 21.97
C GLN A 683 -21.81 -23.06 21.37
N ARG A 684 -20.79 -22.90 22.21
CA ARG A 684 -19.45 -22.50 21.82
C ARG A 684 -18.71 -23.69 21.21
N PRO A 685 -17.70 -23.44 20.36
CA PRO A 685 -16.77 -24.47 19.90
C PRO A 685 -16.26 -25.32 21.06
N SER A 686 -15.86 -24.75 22.20
CA SER A 686 -15.40 -25.50 23.39
C SER A 686 -16.43 -26.43 24.05
N GLY A 687 -17.69 -26.40 23.60
CA GLY A 687 -18.77 -27.27 24.10
C GLY A 687 -19.68 -26.60 25.14
N GLY A 688 -19.21 -25.57 25.84
CA GLY A 688 -20.03 -24.77 26.75
C GLY A 688 -21.05 -23.86 26.05
N THR A 689 -21.99 -23.27 26.78
CA THR A 689 -22.98 -22.33 26.21
C THR A 689 -22.60 -20.88 26.43
N TYR A 690 -23.09 -19.97 25.60
CA TYR A 690 -22.92 -18.53 25.87
C TYR A 690 -23.73 -18.12 27.11
N THR A 691 -23.10 -17.36 28.00
CA THR A 691 -23.76 -16.71 29.12
C THR A 691 -24.29 -15.35 28.68
N ALA A 692 -25.48 -14.98 29.13
CA ALA A 692 -26.05 -13.68 28.80
C ALA A 692 -25.12 -12.54 29.25
N VAL A 693 -24.70 -11.70 28.31
CA VAL A 693 -24.12 -10.39 28.63
C VAL A 693 -25.30 -9.54 29.08
N THR A 694 -25.46 -9.35 30.38
CA THR A 694 -26.44 -8.40 30.89
C THR A 694 -26.06 -7.03 30.36
N ALA A 695 -26.80 -6.52 29.37
CA ALA A 695 -26.75 -5.13 28.98
C ALA A 695 -26.97 -4.31 30.26
N THR A 696 -25.96 -3.54 30.67
CA THR A 696 -26.15 -2.52 31.69
C THR A 696 -27.24 -1.58 31.17
N PRO A 697 -28.37 -1.41 31.88
CA PRO A 697 -29.37 -0.45 31.44
C PRO A 697 -28.71 0.93 31.40
N ALA A 698 -28.96 1.64 30.30
CA ALA A 698 -28.51 3.01 30.08
C ALA A 698 -28.63 3.84 31.37
N ARG A 699 -27.53 4.53 31.72
CA ARG A 699 -27.40 5.41 32.89
C ARG A 699 -28.70 6.18 33.15
N LYS A 700 -29.46 5.79 34.17
CA LYS A 700 -30.39 6.71 34.82
C LYS A 700 -29.57 7.71 35.64
N ALA A 701 -29.93 8.98 35.47
CA ALA A 701 -29.29 10.14 36.08
C ALA A 701 -29.13 9.99 37.60
N SER A 702 -28.00 10.51 38.06
CA SER A 702 -27.57 10.61 39.46
C SER A 702 -28.58 11.30 40.37
N SER A 703 -28.66 10.85 41.63
CA SER A 703 -29.00 11.69 42.78
C SER A 703 -28.21 11.24 44.02
N PRO A 704 -27.91 12.16 44.96
CA PRO A 704 -26.69 12.09 45.76
C PRO A 704 -26.91 11.73 47.25
N GLU A 705 -25.78 11.41 47.89
CA GLU A 705 -25.49 11.39 49.34
C GLU A 705 -25.77 10.14 50.20
N GLY A 706 -24.76 9.81 51.01
CA GLY A 706 -24.81 8.85 52.11
C GLY A 706 -23.48 8.08 52.30
N PRO A 707 -22.62 8.46 53.26
CA PRO A 707 -21.30 7.84 53.46
C PRO A 707 -21.38 6.66 54.44
N GLU A 708 -20.66 5.55 54.20
CA GLU A 708 -19.97 4.81 55.27
C GLU A 708 -19.06 3.67 54.75
N ARG A 709 -17.96 3.49 55.48
CA ARG A 709 -16.88 2.50 55.30
C ARG A 709 -17.33 1.08 55.67
N ALA A 710 -16.77 0.07 54.99
CA ALA A 710 -16.34 -1.17 55.63
C ALA A 710 -15.26 -1.92 54.83
N THR A 711 -14.44 -2.69 55.53
CA THR A 711 -13.14 -3.22 55.13
C THR A 711 -13.13 -4.74 54.95
N LYS A 712 -12.19 -5.23 54.11
CA LYS A 712 -11.54 -6.57 54.10
C LYS A 712 -12.40 -7.82 53.80
N ARG A 713 -12.01 -8.59 52.76
CA ARG A 713 -11.26 -9.87 52.92
C ARG A 713 -10.91 -10.52 51.56
N ARG A 714 -9.61 -10.80 51.40
CA ARG A 714 -8.99 -11.61 50.35
C ARG A 714 -9.10 -13.08 50.72
N ARG A 715 -9.68 -13.93 49.87
CA ARG A 715 -9.62 -15.40 50.00
C ARG A 715 -9.08 -15.98 48.68
N LYS A 716 -7.87 -16.53 48.75
CA LYS A 716 -7.25 -17.37 47.70
C LYS A 716 -7.98 -18.71 47.69
N SER A 717 -8.40 -19.19 46.53
CA SER A 717 -8.73 -20.60 46.28
C SER A 717 -7.88 -21.13 45.12
N ALA A 718 -7.44 -22.38 45.27
CA ALA A 718 -6.45 -23.07 44.48
C ALA A 718 -6.84 -23.23 43.01
N LYS A 719 -5.82 -23.15 42.14
CA LYS A 719 -5.87 -23.30 40.68
C LYS A 719 -5.61 -24.78 40.34
N THR A 720 -6.58 -25.44 39.74
CA THR A 720 -6.37 -26.63 38.90
C THR A 720 -6.02 -26.15 37.50
N ASP A 721 -5.01 -26.77 36.88
CA ASP A 721 -4.59 -26.48 35.51
C ASP A 721 -5.67 -26.94 34.53
N ASP A 722 -6.50 -26.01 34.06
CA ASP A 722 -7.29 -26.15 32.85
C ASP A 722 -6.53 -25.48 31.69
N ALA A 723 -6.54 -26.15 30.53
CA ALA A 723 -6.03 -25.65 29.26
C ALA A 723 -6.57 -24.24 28.94
N PRO A 724 -5.80 -23.37 28.25
CA PRO A 724 -6.17 -21.97 28.05
C PRO A 724 -7.53 -21.85 27.34
N VAL A 725 -8.52 -21.35 28.06
CA VAL A 725 -9.81 -20.97 27.50
C VAL A 725 -9.58 -19.72 26.66
N ALA A 726 -9.74 -19.84 25.34
CA ALA A 726 -9.84 -18.69 24.44
C ALA A 726 -11.00 -17.81 24.91
N THR A 727 -10.68 -16.72 25.62
CA THR A 727 -11.64 -15.70 25.99
C THR A 727 -11.86 -14.81 24.79
N HIS A 728 -12.98 -15.00 24.08
CA HIS A 728 -13.39 -14.09 23.02
C HIS A 728 -13.46 -12.65 23.56
N THR A 729 -12.52 -11.80 23.14
CA THR A 729 -12.41 -10.39 23.55
C THR A 729 -13.39 -9.48 22.81
N HIS A 730 -14.07 -10.00 21.79
CA HIS A 730 -14.95 -9.23 20.90
C HIS A 730 -16.33 -9.89 20.72
N ASP A 731 -17.40 -9.11 20.86
CA ASP A 731 -18.77 -9.57 20.69
C ASP A 731 -19.23 -9.45 19.23
N VAL A 732 -18.76 -10.37 18.38
CA VAL A 732 -19.05 -10.40 16.92
C VAL A 732 -20.54 -10.59 16.64
N ASP A 733 -21.20 -11.41 17.48
CA ASP A 733 -22.55 -11.92 17.25
C ASP A 733 -23.61 -11.18 18.07
N GLY A 734 -23.18 -10.42 19.08
CA GLY A 734 -24.04 -9.80 20.08
C GLY A 734 -25.16 -8.97 19.49
N HIS A 735 -24.88 -8.15 18.47
CA HIS A 735 -25.93 -7.33 17.85
C HIS A 735 -27.03 -8.19 17.19
N MET A 736 -26.67 -9.32 16.58
CA MET A 736 -27.65 -10.25 16.03
C MET A 736 -28.37 -11.03 17.14
N ILE A 737 -27.64 -11.51 18.15
CA ILE A 737 -28.20 -12.25 19.29
C ILE A 737 -29.17 -11.37 20.09
N GLN A 738 -28.84 -10.10 20.29
CA GLN A 738 -29.70 -9.13 20.94
C GLN A 738 -30.92 -8.76 20.10
N GLY A 739 -30.89 -9.05 18.79
CA GLY A 739 -31.97 -8.70 17.87
C GLY A 739 -32.04 -7.19 17.59
N ASP A 740 -30.89 -6.52 17.53
CA ASP A 740 -30.81 -5.07 17.31
C ASP A 740 -31.09 -4.72 15.84
N VAL A 741 -32.36 -4.37 15.57
CA VAL A 741 -32.83 -4.01 14.23
C VAL A 741 -32.15 -2.76 13.70
N ASP A 742 -31.77 -1.82 14.57
CA ASP A 742 -31.22 -0.52 14.18
C ASP A 742 -29.74 -0.64 13.78
N LEU A 743 -28.97 -1.53 14.43
CA LEU A 743 -27.55 -1.77 14.12
C LEU A 743 -27.33 -2.81 13.01
N VAL A 744 -28.20 -3.82 12.90
CA VAL A 744 -28.02 -4.95 11.96
C VAL A 744 -28.86 -4.80 10.70
N GLY A 745 -29.99 -4.11 10.78
CA GLY A 745 -30.96 -3.94 9.70
C GLY A 745 -31.98 -5.08 9.63
N MET A 746 -33.27 -4.71 9.49
CA MET A 746 -34.40 -5.65 9.46
C MET A 746 -34.23 -6.78 8.43
N ASP A 747 -33.84 -6.43 7.20
CA ASP A 747 -33.65 -7.40 6.11
C ASP A 747 -32.62 -8.47 6.46
N THR A 748 -31.57 -8.12 7.20
CA THR A 748 -30.54 -9.06 7.64
C THR A 748 -31.11 -10.06 8.65
N LEU A 749 -31.86 -9.61 9.67
CA LEU A 749 -32.49 -10.50 10.65
C LEU A 749 -33.49 -11.44 9.98
N ILE A 750 -34.34 -10.92 9.09
CA ILE A 750 -35.31 -11.72 8.34
C ILE A 750 -34.59 -12.75 7.47
N ARG A 751 -33.56 -12.33 6.72
CA ARG A 751 -32.77 -13.23 5.87
C ARG A 751 -32.16 -14.37 6.66
N SER A 752 -31.61 -14.12 7.84
CA SER A 752 -31.05 -15.18 8.68
C SER A 752 -32.11 -16.19 9.14
N ARG A 753 -33.35 -15.74 9.43
CA ARG A 753 -34.47 -16.66 9.75
C ARG A 753 -34.90 -17.49 8.55
N VAL A 754 -35.04 -16.85 7.38
CA VAL A 754 -35.39 -17.54 6.13
C VAL A 754 -34.32 -18.57 5.78
N SER A 755 -33.04 -18.20 5.89
CA SER A 755 -31.91 -19.08 5.57
C SER A 755 -31.80 -20.27 6.52
N ALA A 756 -32.23 -20.12 7.78
CA ALA A 756 -32.27 -21.23 8.74
C ALA A 756 -33.50 -22.13 8.56
N ALA A 757 -34.56 -21.64 7.91
CA ALA A 757 -35.77 -22.42 7.64
C ALA A 757 -35.69 -23.23 6.34
N LEU A 758 -34.91 -22.74 5.36
CA LEU A 758 -34.56 -23.44 4.12
C LEU A 758 -33.46 -24.48 4.38
#